data_AF-A0A7R6ZYC6-F1
#
_entry.id   AF-A0A7R6ZYC6-F1
#
_cell.length_a   1.000
_cell.length_b   1.000
_cell.length_c   1.000
_cell.angle_alpha   90.00
_cell.angle_beta   90.00
_cell.angle_gamma   90.00
#
_symmetry.space_group_name_H-M   'P 1'
#
loop_
_entity.id
_entity.type
_entity.pdbx_description
1 polymer ?
#
loop_
_entity_poly.entity_id
_entity_poly.type
_entity_poly.pdbx_seq_one_letter_code
_entity_poly.pdbx_strand_id
1 'polypeptide(L)'
;MRTLCQQAITQEDIQIAKKLKDIELKFFYNDTTYLKLYSKTRYSISKIVRLLNDFGIETIEDISYEIEDVYVNQLTIQTETQLLQNSEDIVTAIIKKALQGQIFEHCKLYRLAVTQRFTIEKILFLRAMIKYLDQLLIEKREESIIKTFLQHGETIALITNRFFAKKGIRNIDKSIEESFKSVKNFEEDKLLRTFYAVVQNITETNFFQSKEAKSFKIEVQNFKHLLPSLQPNIEMFVYHPEFLGVHLRVSKVSRGGIRWSDREDFREEIKSLMITQEAKNAIIVPSGGKGGLFIERRISKAQFTKFYSMYIDALLDLIDKKPVEGGDFYFVVAADKGTSDMSDVANEIALKRGFWLKDAFASGGKYGYNHKKLGVTANGAWISAARHFIDKGIDIFNDSITVVGTGSMRGDVFGNGMLINPNIRLIGAISSHEIFIDPDPDPQIAYEERKRLFELSKSWSEYDPEKMSEGGGVFSRYDKEIRLSPQIKKLLGIKKNIISGEELAKRLLCAKVDLLYIGGIGTYVKSSEELNIYIADKINEPVRVDASDLRAYAVCEGGNLGFTQKARIEYAKNGGKINLDSIDNSAGVDTSDHEVNLKIVLNQAMESGKIDIEQRNEVLKSVTKEVLQKVFATNHHQPLAITLDAIRSKTMLEEIMKVIETLEREVEFFKRRDFEIPKNKDFSEVIDQEGKVVRPVLGIILSFSKIFLKQFILESGLCEQPFFEHFLYKYFPKSLYPLFEQEVLKQPLREHIIATVAANIIIDNAGVTFLADFDEIGKERFAIKVKSYLLLYSLLSIAKVKKEYYEKELQLKQNLYPILLEIEHSIEFSLKWIVRNYHQINLEPFHILSYKNEIAQFLSFEKGRSENFFKYIDLIKFIMLAIRIKELKEYTLSEILQLLMLIISTFKIDELLQLLGEFVPKDSIGKEIQNQLVELLNYFVTVVAKDVVLYTRATETLEDGLKHYMEEKMIDPNRFNTMIETMKSNASSDLMRLTYILHKLLLEAV
;
A
#
# COMPACT_ATOMS: atom_id res chain seq x y z
N MET A 1 -36.96 64.36 -1.14
CA MET A 1 -36.34 63.31 -0.32
C MET A 1 -36.36 63.65 1.18
N ARG A 2 -35.70 64.72 1.67
CA ARG A 2 -35.70 65.07 3.12
C ARG A 2 -37.11 65.19 3.75
N THR A 3 -38.11 65.67 3.00
CA THR A 3 -39.51 65.80 3.44
C THR A 3 -40.30 64.47 3.46
N LEU A 4 -39.93 63.49 2.63
CA LEU A 4 -40.50 62.13 2.65
C LEU A 4 -39.91 61.29 3.80
N CYS A 5 -38.63 61.48 4.12
CA CYS A 5 -37.97 60.83 5.25
C CYS A 5 -38.55 61.24 6.61
N GLN A 6 -38.99 62.49 6.78
CA GLN A 6 -39.59 62.95 8.04
C GLN A 6 -40.99 62.37 8.30
N GLN A 7 -41.72 61.95 7.26
CA GLN A 7 -43.03 61.29 7.40
C GLN A 7 -42.93 59.78 7.72
N ALA A 8 -41.76 59.16 7.50
CA ALA A 8 -41.51 57.74 7.75
C ALA A 8 -41.01 57.43 9.18
N ILE A 9 -40.59 58.46 9.94
CA ILE A 9 -40.08 58.32 11.30
C ILE A 9 -41.25 58.14 12.28
N THR A 10 -41.35 56.96 12.88
CA THR A 10 -42.36 56.68 13.91
C THR A 10 -41.83 56.96 15.32
N GLN A 11 -42.70 57.08 16.33
CA GLN A 11 -42.26 57.14 17.73
C GLN A 11 -41.51 55.87 18.16
N GLU A 12 -41.85 54.73 17.58
CA GLU A 12 -41.15 53.46 17.82
C GLU A 12 -39.71 53.52 17.29
N ASP A 13 -39.50 54.11 16.11
CA ASP A 13 -38.17 54.28 15.52
C ASP A 13 -37.25 55.09 16.45
N ILE A 14 -37.77 56.18 17.07
CA ILE A 14 -37.02 57.02 18.02
C ILE A 14 -36.69 56.24 19.29
N GLN A 15 -37.61 55.41 19.80
CA GLN A 15 -37.36 54.59 20.98
C GLN A 15 -36.31 53.50 20.74
N ILE A 16 -36.32 52.88 19.55
CA ILE A 16 -35.32 51.87 19.16
C ILE A 16 -33.95 52.54 19.01
N ALA A 17 -33.87 53.69 18.32
CA ALA A 17 -32.63 54.44 18.13
C ALA A 17 -31.95 54.77 19.48
N LYS A 18 -32.71 55.26 20.47
CA LYS A 18 -32.20 55.59 21.82
C LYS A 18 -31.67 54.40 22.60
N LYS A 19 -32.16 53.19 22.35
CA LYS A 19 -31.79 51.96 23.06
C LYS A 19 -30.86 51.06 22.24
N LEU A 20 -30.52 51.46 21.01
CA LEU A 20 -29.75 50.62 20.10
C LEU A 20 -28.32 50.43 20.59
N LYS A 21 -27.96 49.17 20.87
CA LYS A 21 -26.58 48.82 21.21
C LYS A 21 -25.69 48.76 19.97
N ASP A 22 -26.12 48.05 18.95
CA ASP A 22 -25.35 47.83 17.72
C ASP A 22 -26.24 47.71 16.47
N ILE A 23 -26.97 46.60 16.33
CA ILE A 23 -27.90 46.33 15.21
C ILE A 23 -29.22 45.78 15.74
N GLU A 24 -30.34 46.31 15.24
CA GLU A 24 -31.69 45.80 15.47
C GLU A 24 -32.43 45.65 14.14
N LEU A 25 -33.20 44.55 13.98
CA LEU A 25 -34.09 44.37 12.84
C LEU A 25 -35.50 44.12 13.36
N LYS A 26 -36.47 44.70 12.67
CA LYS A 26 -37.89 44.44 12.91
C LYS A 26 -38.63 44.25 11.60
N PHE A 27 -39.42 43.19 11.54
CA PHE A 27 -40.37 42.96 10.46
C PHE A 27 -41.74 43.51 10.86
N PHE A 28 -42.43 44.10 9.89
CA PHE A 28 -43.77 44.63 10.06
C PHE A 28 -44.67 44.01 9.00
N TYR A 29 -45.77 43.41 9.45
CA TYR A 29 -46.68 42.63 8.62
C TYR A 29 -48.03 43.34 8.49
N ASN A 30 -48.05 44.39 7.66
CA ASN A 30 -49.26 45.13 7.31
C ASN A 30 -49.71 44.72 5.88
N ASP A 31 -50.53 45.52 5.20
CA ASP A 31 -50.94 45.28 3.79
C ASP A 31 -49.73 45.12 2.84
N THR A 32 -48.62 45.80 3.17
CA THR A 32 -47.28 45.57 2.61
C THR A 32 -46.32 45.20 3.73
N THR A 33 -45.54 44.13 3.53
CA THR A 33 -44.49 43.70 4.48
C THR A 33 -43.26 44.59 4.33
N TYR A 34 -42.77 45.19 5.43
CA TYR A 34 -41.53 45.95 5.42
C TYR A 34 -40.57 45.52 6.53
N LEU A 35 -39.28 45.59 6.24
CA LEU A 35 -38.18 45.33 7.16
C LEU A 35 -37.51 46.66 7.49
N LYS A 36 -37.37 46.99 8.78
CA LYS A 36 -36.51 48.09 9.23
C LYS A 36 -35.25 47.54 9.89
N LEU A 37 -34.09 47.90 9.34
CA LEU A 37 -32.76 47.64 9.91
C LEU A 37 -32.21 48.93 10.53
N TYR A 38 -31.98 48.91 11.83
CA TYR A 38 -31.37 49.98 12.60
C TYR A 38 -29.92 49.61 12.90
N SER A 39 -28.96 50.48 12.58
CA SER A 39 -27.55 50.24 12.88
C SER A 39 -26.76 51.52 13.16
N LYS A 40 -25.75 51.41 14.03
CA LYS A 40 -24.72 52.46 14.20
C LYS A 40 -23.71 52.50 13.04
N THR A 41 -23.58 51.41 12.30
CA THR A 41 -22.68 51.31 11.15
C THR A 41 -23.50 51.45 9.87
N ARG A 42 -23.02 52.28 8.94
CA ARG A 42 -23.67 52.42 7.64
C ARG A 42 -23.36 51.21 6.75
N TYR A 43 -24.35 50.36 6.54
CA TYR A 43 -24.28 49.27 5.54
C TYR A 43 -24.74 49.75 4.17
N SER A 44 -24.17 49.20 3.10
CA SER A 44 -24.68 49.47 1.75
C SER A 44 -26.01 48.74 1.53
N ILE A 45 -26.97 49.41 0.89
CA ILE A 45 -28.27 48.81 0.51
C ILE A 45 -28.04 47.54 -0.34
N SER A 46 -27.11 47.60 -1.29
CA SER A 46 -26.76 46.44 -2.12
C SER A 46 -26.34 45.22 -1.31
N LYS A 47 -25.63 45.41 -0.18
CA LYS A 47 -25.23 44.32 0.72
C LYS A 47 -26.43 43.74 1.45
N ILE A 48 -27.34 44.58 1.95
CA ILE A 48 -28.55 44.14 2.65
C ILE A 48 -29.49 43.40 1.70
N VAL A 49 -29.76 43.96 0.52
CA VAL A 49 -30.63 43.35 -0.51
C VAL A 49 -30.07 41.99 -0.95
N ARG A 50 -28.76 41.90 -1.19
CA ARG A 50 -28.14 40.63 -1.58
C ARG A 50 -28.25 39.57 -0.49
N LEU A 51 -28.12 39.96 0.78
CA LEU A 51 -28.32 39.06 1.91
C LEU A 51 -29.79 38.61 2.02
N LEU A 52 -30.76 39.51 1.85
CA LEU A 52 -32.19 39.15 1.85
C LEU A 52 -32.56 38.20 0.72
N ASN A 53 -31.99 38.39 -0.47
CA ASN A 53 -32.18 37.48 -1.60
C ASN A 53 -31.73 36.04 -1.28
N ASP A 54 -30.70 35.86 -0.46
CA ASP A 54 -30.26 34.52 -0.03
C ASP A 54 -31.28 33.81 0.90
N PHE A 55 -32.16 34.57 1.57
CA PHE A 55 -33.33 34.04 2.29
C PHE A 55 -34.54 33.80 1.37
N GLY A 56 -34.46 34.17 0.09
CA GLY A 56 -35.61 34.19 -0.82
C GLY A 56 -36.56 35.35 -0.56
N ILE A 57 -36.08 36.43 0.07
CA ILE A 57 -36.84 37.66 0.33
C ILE A 57 -36.46 38.68 -0.75
N GLU A 58 -37.40 39.00 -1.63
CA GLU A 58 -37.21 39.99 -2.68
C GLU A 58 -37.46 41.40 -2.13
N THR A 59 -36.61 42.36 -2.51
CA THR A 59 -36.78 43.77 -2.13
C THR A 59 -37.42 44.54 -3.28
N ILE A 60 -38.56 45.17 -3.04
CA ILE A 60 -39.31 45.95 -4.05
C ILE A 60 -38.85 47.42 -4.03
N GLU A 61 -38.80 48.01 -2.83
CA GLU A 61 -38.45 49.42 -2.61
C GLU A 61 -37.56 49.57 -1.38
N ASP A 62 -36.68 50.57 -1.39
CA ASP A 62 -35.80 50.89 -0.26
C ASP A 62 -35.79 52.39 0.06
N ILE A 63 -35.74 52.70 1.35
CA ILE A 63 -35.61 54.06 1.88
C ILE A 63 -34.59 54.03 3.02
N SER A 64 -33.51 54.79 2.89
CA SER A 64 -32.51 54.98 3.96
C SER A 64 -32.58 56.39 4.54
N TYR A 65 -32.56 56.49 5.86
CA TYR A 65 -32.53 57.76 6.60
C TYR A 65 -31.78 57.60 7.92
N GLU A 66 -31.56 58.70 8.63
CA GLU A 66 -30.78 58.74 9.87
C GLU A 66 -31.59 59.40 11.00
N ILE A 67 -31.54 58.83 12.20
CA ILE A 67 -32.21 59.33 13.41
C ILE A 67 -31.19 59.29 14.56
N GLU A 68 -30.85 60.44 15.17
CA GLU A 68 -29.97 60.49 16.36
C GLU A 68 -28.69 59.61 16.23
N ASP A 69 -27.94 59.77 15.13
CA ASP A 69 -26.73 58.99 14.77
C ASP A 69 -26.94 57.48 14.53
N VAL A 70 -28.19 57.06 14.28
CA VAL A 70 -28.56 55.69 13.87
C VAL A 70 -29.03 55.68 12.42
N TYR A 71 -28.39 54.85 11.59
CA TYR A 71 -28.82 54.58 10.23
C TYR A 71 -30.00 53.62 10.22
N VAL A 72 -31.09 54.03 9.56
CA VAL A 72 -32.29 53.21 9.37
C VAL A 72 -32.44 52.90 7.89
N ASN A 73 -32.51 51.61 7.55
CA ASN A 73 -32.86 51.15 6.21
C ASN A 73 -34.24 50.48 6.29
N GLN A 74 -35.23 51.08 5.65
CA GLN A 74 -36.56 50.52 5.47
C GLN A 74 -36.65 49.89 4.09
N LEU A 75 -37.01 48.60 4.03
CA LEU A 75 -37.07 47.82 2.81
C LEU A 75 -38.49 47.25 2.70
N THR A 76 -39.21 47.59 1.63
CA THR A 76 -40.47 46.93 1.27
C THR A 76 -40.12 45.58 0.65
N ILE A 77 -40.61 44.49 1.23
CA ILE A 77 -40.18 43.13 0.87
C ILE A 77 -41.34 42.25 0.40
N GLN A 78 -41.03 41.31 -0.50
CA GLN A 78 -41.94 40.29 -1.00
C GLN A 78 -41.39 38.90 -0.65
N THR A 79 -42.20 38.11 0.05
CA THR A 79 -41.89 36.74 0.49
C THR A 79 -43.16 36.02 0.97
N GLU A 80 -43.07 34.75 1.30
CA GLU A 80 -44.14 33.99 1.94
C GLU A 80 -44.32 34.43 3.41
N THR A 81 -45.17 35.44 3.63
CA THR A 81 -45.33 36.13 4.92
C THR A 81 -45.52 35.19 6.12
N GLN A 82 -46.32 34.12 5.97
CA GLN A 82 -46.57 33.18 7.07
C GLN A 82 -45.30 32.41 7.49
N LEU A 83 -44.47 31.99 6.52
CA LEU A 83 -43.22 31.30 6.81
C LEU A 83 -42.20 32.22 7.47
N LEU A 84 -42.12 33.47 6.98
CA LEU A 84 -41.26 34.49 7.58
C LEU A 84 -41.69 34.84 9.00
N GLN A 85 -42.98 35.07 9.26
CA GLN A 85 -43.51 35.31 10.61
C GLN A 85 -43.15 34.20 11.57
N ASN A 86 -43.29 32.95 11.13
CA ASN A 86 -42.89 31.82 11.95
C ASN A 86 -41.38 31.92 12.24
N SER A 87 -40.53 32.08 11.22
CA SER A 87 -39.07 31.99 11.32
C SER A 87 -38.32 33.29 11.69
N GLU A 88 -39.04 34.37 12.03
CA GLU A 88 -38.50 35.72 12.19
C GLU A 88 -37.33 35.80 13.16
N ASP A 89 -37.42 35.06 14.27
CA ASP A 89 -36.40 35.00 15.31
C ASP A 89 -35.06 34.49 14.77
N ILE A 90 -35.10 33.45 13.95
CA ILE A 90 -33.91 32.82 13.35
C ILE A 90 -33.36 33.70 12.22
N VAL A 91 -34.23 34.19 11.35
CA VAL A 91 -33.85 35.05 10.21
C VAL A 91 -33.16 36.32 10.71
N THR A 92 -33.77 36.99 11.69
CA THR A 92 -33.19 38.17 12.34
C THR A 92 -31.82 37.89 12.94
N ALA A 93 -31.67 36.77 13.67
CA ALA A 93 -30.41 36.39 14.27
C ALA A 93 -29.30 36.13 13.23
N ILE A 94 -29.62 35.47 12.12
CA ILE A 94 -28.65 35.21 11.04
C ILE A 94 -28.28 36.53 10.34
N ILE A 95 -29.23 37.39 10.01
CA ILE A 95 -28.95 38.67 9.35
C ILE A 95 -28.03 39.55 10.20
N LYS A 96 -28.31 39.67 11.52
CA LYS A 96 -27.45 40.42 12.45
C LYS A 96 -26.00 39.93 12.41
N LYS A 97 -25.82 38.62 12.56
CA LYS A 97 -24.48 38.00 12.58
C LYS A 97 -23.76 38.14 11.24
N ALA A 98 -24.47 38.01 10.12
CA ALA A 98 -23.90 38.15 8.78
C ALA A 98 -23.44 39.59 8.52
N LEU A 99 -24.25 40.60 8.89
CA LEU A 99 -23.88 42.01 8.75
C LEU A 99 -22.69 42.39 9.63
N GLN A 100 -22.60 41.82 10.84
CA GLN A 100 -21.46 41.99 11.75
C GLN A 100 -20.20 41.21 11.32
N GLY A 101 -20.23 40.45 10.23
CA GLY A 101 -19.11 39.64 9.76
C GLY A 101 -18.76 38.46 10.68
N GLN A 102 -19.68 38.06 11.56
CA GLN A 102 -19.48 36.92 12.47
C GLN A 102 -19.72 35.57 11.79
N ILE A 103 -20.46 35.58 10.68
CA ILE A 103 -20.75 34.42 9.82
C ILE A 103 -20.62 34.84 8.36
N PHE A 104 -20.66 33.87 7.44
CA PHE A 104 -20.57 34.13 6.01
C PHE A 104 -21.70 35.06 5.53
N GLU A 105 -21.36 36.07 4.73
CA GLU A 105 -22.33 37.08 4.29
C GLU A 105 -23.27 36.58 3.18
N HIS A 106 -22.87 35.53 2.45
CA HIS A 106 -23.62 35.01 1.31
C HIS A 106 -23.80 33.50 1.39
N CYS A 107 -25.05 33.05 1.36
CA CYS A 107 -25.39 31.64 1.34
C CYS A 107 -26.85 31.39 0.95
N LYS A 108 -27.06 30.84 -0.25
CA LYS A 108 -28.38 30.43 -0.75
C LYS A 108 -29.14 29.46 0.18
N LEU A 109 -28.46 28.78 1.11
CA LEU A 109 -29.09 27.90 2.10
C LEU A 109 -29.84 28.67 3.20
N TYR A 110 -29.66 29.99 3.31
CA TYR A 110 -30.45 30.85 4.22
C TYR A 110 -31.94 30.80 3.94
N ARG A 111 -32.34 30.47 2.72
CA ARG A 111 -33.74 30.15 2.39
C ARG A 111 -34.33 29.05 3.29
N LEU A 112 -33.54 28.07 3.75
CA LEU A 112 -33.99 27.04 4.69
C LEU A 112 -34.24 27.57 6.10
N ALA A 113 -33.69 28.74 6.46
CA ALA A 113 -34.07 29.42 7.69
C ALA A 113 -35.54 29.86 7.64
N VAL A 114 -36.00 30.33 6.48
CA VAL A 114 -37.39 30.73 6.26
C VAL A 114 -38.31 29.52 6.13
N THR A 115 -37.96 28.56 5.27
CA THR A 115 -38.87 27.47 4.91
C THR A 115 -38.87 26.31 5.91
N GLN A 116 -37.75 26.08 6.61
CA GLN A 116 -37.57 24.91 7.49
C GLN A 116 -37.09 25.27 8.90
N ARG A 117 -37.04 26.58 9.25
CA ARG A 117 -36.51 27.10 10.53
C ARG A 117 -35.09 26.61 10.84
N PHE A 118 -34.22 26.53 9.82
CA PHE A 118 -32.84 26.11 10.04
C PHE A 118 -32.03 27.18 10.77
N THR A 119 -31.45 26.80 11.90
CA THR A 119 -30.46 27.63 12.61
C THR A 119 -29.15 27.70 11.83
N ILE A 120 -28.29 28.65 12.19
CA ILE A 120 -26.97 28.78 11.57
C ILE A 120 -26.11 27.52 11.70
N GLU A 121 -26.27 26.76 12.78
CA GLU A 121 -25.59 25.48 12.98
C GLU A 121 -26.04 24.44 11.95
N LYS A 122 -27.35 24.30 11.71
CA LYS A 122 -27.87 23.41 10.66
C LYS A 122 -27.39 23.83 9.27
N ILE A 123 -27.36 25.14 8.99
CA ILE A 123 -26.83 25.66 7.73
C ILE A 123 -25.32 25.36 7.59
N LEU A 124 -24.53 25.52 8.66
CA LEU A 124 -23.11 25.18 8.67
C LEU A 124 -22.88 23.69 8.42
N PHE A 125 -23.68 22.81 9.03
CA PHE A 125 -23.66 21.38 8.75
C PHE A 125 -23.93 21.09 7.28
N LEU A 126 -24.97 21.68 6.70
CA LEU A 126 -25.26 21.49 5.28
C LEU A 126 -24.14 22.02 4.38
N ARG A 127 -23.53 23.17 4.70
CA ARG A 127 -22.37 23.67 3.95
C ARG A 127 -21.22 22.68 3.94
N ALA A 128 -20.90 22.10 5.10
CA ALA A 128 -19.86 21.07 5.19
C ALA A 128 -20.23 19.83 4.35
N MET A 129 -21.47 19.34 4.47
CA MET A 129 -21.94 18.17 3.73
C MET A 129 -22.05 18.41 2.22
N ILE A 130 -22.41 19.61 1.79
CA ILE A 130 -22.44 19.97 0.36
C ILE A 130 -21.03 19.97 -0.21
N LYS A 131 -20.05 20.55 0.50
CA LYS A 131 -18.63 20.49 0.08
C LYS A 131 -18.11 19.06 0.04
N TYR A 132 -18.53 18.21 0.96
CA TYR A 132 -18.21 16.79 0.93
C TYR A 132 -18.84 16.09 -0.28
N LEU A 133 -20.14 16.29 -0.52
CA LEU A 133 -20.87 15.68 -1.63
C LEU A 133 -20.36 16.14 -3.00
N ASP A 134 -19.95 17.40 -3.13
CA ASP A 134 -19.31 17.96 -4.34
C ASP A 134 -17.99 17.24 -4.67
N GLN A 135 -17.22 16.87 -3.64
CA GLN A 135 -16.00 16.07 -3.81
C GLN A 135 -16.28 14.57 -4.01
N LEU A 136 -17.38 14.06 -3.45
CA LEU A 136 -17.77 12.65 -3.53
C LEU A 136 -18.41 12.30 -4.89
N LEU A 137 -19.17 13.24 -5.47
CA LEU A 137 -19.96 13.10 -6.70
C LEU A 137 -19.49 14.13 -7.73
N ILE A 138 -18.38 13.86 -8.40
CA ILE A 138 -17.70 14.80 -9.33
C ILE A 138 -18.63 15.29 -10.45
N GLU A 139 -19.60 14.48 -10.85
CA GLU A 139 -20.61 14.85 -11.84
C GLU A 139 -21.60 15.93 -11.36
N LYS A 140 -21.62 16.22 -10.05
CA LYS A 140 -22.46 17.24 -9.42
C LYS A 140 -21.59 18.38 -8.91
N ARG A 141 -21.94 19.60 -9.32
CA ARG A 141 -21.36 20.82 -8.75
C ARG A 141 -22.18 21.29 -7.55
N GLU A 142 -21.52 21.96 -6.62
CA GLU A 142 -22.10 22.60 -5.42
C GLU A 142 -23.44 23.31 -5.70
N GLU A 143 -23.53 24.10 -6.78
CA GLU A 143 -24.78 24.81 -7.12
C GLU A 143 -25.96 23.89 -7.41
N SER A 144 -25.70 22.75 -8.07
CA SER A 144 -26.74 21.75 -8.34
C SER A 144 -27.20 21.08 -7.05
N ILE A 145 -26.27 20.79 -6.14
CA ILE A 145 -26.58 20.17 -4.85
C ILE A 145 -27.43 21.14 -4.01
N ILE A 146 -27.04 22.41 -3.93
CA ILE A 146 -27.81 23.46 -3.24
C ILE A 146 -29.22 23.56 -3.83
N LYS A 147 -29.36 23.58 -5.16
CA LYS A 147 -30.67 23.65 -5.83
C LYS A 147 -31.56 22.49 -5.41
N THR A 148 -31.06 21.25 -5.45
CA THR A 148 -31.80 20.07 -5.02
C THR A 148 -32.17 20.15 -3.53
N PHE A 149 -31.26 20.61 -2.67
CA PHE A 149 -31.53 20.75 -1.24
C PHE A 149 -32.64 21.77 -0.95
N LEU A 150 -32.66 22.88 -1.69
CA LEU A 150 -33.71 23.91 -1.56
C LEU A 150 -35.06 23.42 -2.10
N GLN A 151 -35.06 22.63 -3.18
CA GLN A 151 -36.27 22.07 -3.78
C GLN A 151 -36.92 20.99 -2.91
N HIS A 152 -36.11 20.18 -2.21
CA HIS A 152 -36.57 19.09 -1.34
C HIS A 152 -36.36 19.41 0.15
N GLY A 153 -36.69 20.64 0.56
CA GLY A 153 -36.40 21.18 1.89
C GLY A 153 -36.94 20.33 3.04
N GLU A 154 -38.11 19.69 2.89
CA GLU A 154 -38.68 18.80 3.91
C GLU A 154 -37.84 17.53 4.13
N THR A 155 -37.42 16.87 3.05
CA THR A 155 -36.51 15.71 3.11
C THR A 155 -35.17 16.11 3.73
N ILE A 156 -34.63 17.27 3.36
CA ILE A 156 -33.40 17.81 3.95
C ILE A 156 -33.57 18.11 5.44
N ALA A 157 -34.74 18.61 5.87
CA ALA A 157 -35.06 18.81 7.27
C ALA A 157 -35.05 17.49 8.04
N LEU A 158 -35.65 16.43 7.50
CA LEU A 158 -35.64 15.10 8.13
C LEU A 158 -34.22 14.53 8.25
N ILE A 159 -33.43 14.54 7.17
CA ILE A 159 -32.05 14.03 7.17
C ILE A 159 -31.16 14.85 8.12
N THR A 160 -31.28 16.17 8.10
CA THR A 160 -30.51 17.05 9.00
C THR A 160 -30.91 16.79 10.45
N ASN A 161 -32.21 16.73 10.75
CA ASN A 161 -32.68 16.47 12.12
C ASN A 161 -32.23 15.10 12.63
N ARG A 162 -32.05 14.11 11.76
CA ARG A 162 -31.44 12.82 12.13
C ARG A 162 -30.01 13.01 12.66
N PHE A 163 -29.18 13.80 12.00
CA PHE A 163 -27.81 14.09 12.48
C PHE A 163 -27.81 14.76 13.86
N PHE A 164 -28.76 15.68 14.10
CA PHE A 164 -28.88 16.39 15.37
C PHE A 164 -29.65 15.60 16.46
N ALA A 165 -30.28 14.48 16.11
CA ALA A 165 -31.03 13.66 17.07
C ALA A 165 -30.09 12.79 17.92
N LYS A 166 -30.41 12.65 19.22
CA LYS A 166 -29.76 11.62 20.06
C LYS A 166 -30.11 10.23 19.51
N LYS A 167 -29.13 9.31 19.44
CA LYS A 167 -29.31 7.92 18.95
C LYS A 167 -30.62 7.31 19.50
N GLY A 168 -31.53 6.88 18.60
CA GLY A 168 -32.73 6.10 18.98
C GLY A 168 -34.12 6.61 18.54
N ILE A 169 -34.26 7.69 17.76
CA ILE A 169 -35.57 8.12 17.25
C ILE A 169 -36.03 7.17 16.11
N ARG A 170 -36.70 6.06 16.46
CA ARG A 170 -37.11 4.99 15.52
C ARG A 170 -38.06 5.42 14.38
N ASN A 171 -38.64 6.63 14.43
CA ASN A 171 -39.61 7.09 13.43
C ASN A 171 -39.00 8.01 12.35
N ILE A 172 -37.81 8.57 12.56
CA ILE A 172 -37.25 9.54 11.60
C ILE A 172 -36.78 8.86 10.31
N ASP A 173 -36.19 7.66 10.41
CA ASP A 173 -35.66 6.91 9.27
C ASP A 173 -36.76 6.48 8.30
N LYS A 174 -37.89 6.00 8.83
CA LYS A 174 -39.09 5.69 8.03
C LYS A 174 -39.63 6.92 7.31
N SER A 175 -39.69 8.06 8.01
CA SER A 175 -40.17 9.32 7.43
C SER A 175 -39.25 9.80 6.29
N ILE A 176 -37.94 9.63 6.45
CA ILE A 176 -36.95 9.94 5.40
C ILE A 176 -37.20 9.03 4.18
N GLU A 177 -37.32 7.72 4.38
CA GLU A 177 -37.57 6.76 3.30
C GLU A 177 -38.88 7.02 2.55
N GLU A 178 -39.94 7.40 3.27
CA GLU A 178 -41.21 7.80 2.67
C GLU A 178 -41.09 9.09 1.87
N SER A 179 -40.32 10.06 2.36
CA SER A 179 -40.10 11.33 1.67
C SER A 179 -39.43 11.16 0.30
N PHE A 180 -38.62 10.11 0.09
CA PHE A 180 -38.03 9.84 -1.22
C PHE A 180 -39.06 9.43 -2.28
N LYS A 181 -40.24 8.90 -1.90
CA LYS A 181 -41.26 8.47 -2.86
C LYS A 181 -41.87 9.63 -3.66
N SER A 182 -41.79 10.86 -3.15
CA SER A 182 -42.29 12.06 -3.84
C SER A 182 -41.29 12.65 -4.83
N VAL A 183 -40.03 12.17 -4.83
CA VAL A 183 -38.96 12.68 -5.69
C VAL A 183 -39.06 12.03 -7.08
N LYS A 184 -39.53 12.80 -8.07
CA LYS A 184 -39.73 12.31 -9.43
C LYS A 184 -38.44 12.18 -10.25
N ASN A 185 -37.43 12.99 -9.95
CA ASN A 185 -36.18 13.02 -10.70
C ASN A 185 -35.19 12.01 -10.11
N PHE A 186 -34.77 11.04 -10.91
CA PHE A 186 -33.85 9.98 -10.51
C PHE A 186 -32.50 10.50 -9.98
N GLU A 187 -31.94 11.54 -10.61
CA GLU A 187 -30.66 12.11 -10.21
C GLU A 187 -30.76 12.87 -8.88
N GLU A 188 -31.90 13.52 -8.62
CA GLU A 188 -32.20 14.16 -7.34
C GLU A 188 -32.42 13.12 -6.24
N ASP A 189 -33.17 12.05 -6.51
CA ASP A 189 -33.38 10.93 -5.58
C ASP A 189 -32.06 10.24 -5.20
N LYS A 190 -31.21 9.95 -6.20
CA LYS A 190 -29.87 9.39 -5.97
C LYS A 190 -29.01 10.29 -5.07
N LEU A 191 -29.01 11.60 -5.32
CA LEU A 191 -28.28 12.57 -4.48
C LEU A 191 -28.80 12.58 -3.04
N LEU A 192 -30.12 12.63 -2.86
CA LEU A 192 -30.75 12.66 -1.53
C LEU A 192 -30.50 11.36 -0.75
N ARG A 193 -30.58 10.20 -1.41
CA ARG A 193 -30.23 8.89 -0.81
C ARG A 193 -28.76 8.81 -0.44
N THR A 194 -27.87 9.32 -1.29
CA THR A 194 -26.44 9.38 -0.99
C THR A 194 -26.18 10.27 0.22
N PHE A 195 -26.80 11.46 0.29
CA PHE A 195 -26.70 12.34 1.45
C PHE A 195 -27.21 11.67 2.73
N TYR A 196 -28.36 10.98 2.67
CA TYR A 196 -28.87 10.22 3.80
C TYR A 196 -27.92 9.11 4.24
N ALA A 197 -27.36 8.34 3.30
CA ALA A 197 -26.40 7.28 3.59
C ALA A 197 -25.12 7.84 4.24
N VAL A 198 -24.62 9.00 3.78
CA VAL A 198 -23.51 9.70 4.43
C VAL A 198 -23.86 10.03 5.87
N VAL A 199 -25.02 10.67 6.12
CA VAL A 199 -25.45 11.04 7.48
C VAL A 199 -25.64 9.83 8.40
N GLN A 200 -26.17 8.72 7.87
CA GLN A 200 -26.31 7.47 8.63
C GLN A 200 -24.97 6.87 9.06
N ASN A 201 -23.90 7.12 8.29
CA ASN A 201 -22.59 6.52 8.46
C ASN A 201 -21.54 7.50 9.01
N ILE A 202 -21.94 8.70 9.45
CA ILE A 202 -21.09 9.54 10.31
C ILE A 202 -21.05 8.89 11.70
N THR A 203 -19.91 8.32 12.06
CA THR A 203 -19.74 7.64 13.34
C THR A 203 -19.21 8.58 14.42
N GLU A 204 -18.25 9.45 14.09
CA GLU A 204 -17.60 10.37 15.01
C GLU A 204 -17.50 11.77 14.39
N THR A 205 -17.61 12.81 15.21
CA THR A 205 -17.53 14.19 14.76
C THR A 205 -17.19 15.16 15.90
N ASN A 206 -16.43 16.21 15.60
CA ASN A 206 -16.23 17.33 16.50
C ASN A 206 -17.26 18.46 16.30
N PHE A 207 -18.27 18.26 15.43
CA PHE A 207 -19.18 19.31 14.98
C PHE A 207 -19.82 20.10 16.14
N PHE A 208 -20.23 19.38 17.17
CA PHE A 208 -20.87 19.91 18.38
C PHE A 208 -19.88 20.54 19.39
N GLN A 209 -18.58 20.53 19.11
CA GLN A 209 -17.55 21.19 19.90
C GLN A 209 -17.32 22.61 19.39
N SER A 210 -16.88 23.52 20.26
CA SER A 210 -16.52 24.91 19.94
C SER A 210 -15.17 25.01 19.21
N LYS A 211 -15.03 24.32 18.07
CA LYS A 211 -13.86 24.35 17.19
C LYS A 211 -14.17 25.01 15.84
N GLU A 212 -13.19 25.70 15.28
CA GLU A 212 -13.28 26.35 13.96
C GLU A 212 -13.36 25.33 12.82
N ALA A 213 -12.46 24.35 12.80
CA ALA A 213 -12.47 23.26 11.83
C ALA A 213 -13.43 22.15 12.29
N LYS A 214 -14.40 21.81 11.43
CA LYS A 214 -15.39 20.76 11.68
C LYS A 214 -14.96 19.47 11.01
N SER A 215 -14.95 18.36 11.74
CA SER A 215 -14.52 17.06 11.23
C SER A 215 -15.58 15.99 11.38
N PHE A 216 -15.60 15.05 10.43
CA PHE A 216 -16.55 13.95 10.34
C PHE A 216 -15.81 12.68 9.94
N LYS A 217 -15.98 11.60 10.71
CA LYS A 217 -15.55 10.25 10.35
C LYS A 217 -16.73 9.52 9.73
N ILE A 218 -16.53 8.99 8.53
CA ILE A 218 -17.56 8.39 7.70
C ILE A 218 -17.15 6.95 7.36
N GLU A 219 -18.00 5.99 7.74
CA GLU A 219 -17.84 4.57 7.40
C GLU A 219 -18.35 4.30 5.97
N VAL A 220 -17.55 4.68 4.98
CA VAL A 220 -17.88 4.61 3.55
C VAL A 220 -18.14 3.18 3.08
N GLN A 221 -17.50 2.19 3.71
CA GLN A 221 -17.71 0.76 3.41
C GLN A 221 -19.18 0.34 3.42
N ASN A 222 -20.03 0.98 4.24
CA ASN A 222 -21.44 0.62 4.39
C ASN A 222 -22.32 1.10 3.23
N PHE A 223 -21.86 2.07 2.43
CA PHE A 223 -22.65 2.64 1.33
C PHE A 223 -21.87 2.82 0.02
N LYS A 224 -20.63 2.30 -0.07
CA LYS A 224 -19.79 2.37 -1.27
C LYS A 224 -20.45 1.83 -2.54
N HIS A 225 -21.40 0.89 -2.43
CA HIS A 225 -22.18 0.37 -3.57
C HIS A 225 -23.05 1.43 -4.28
N LEU A 226 -23.31 2.57 -3.62
CA LEU A 226 -24.01 3.71 -4.21
C LEU A 226 -23.07 4.64 -4.99
N LEU A 227 -21.76 4.50 -4.81
CA LEU A 227 -20.73 5.38 -5.34
C LEU A 227 -20.06 4.75 -6.57
N PRO A 228 -19.59 5.57 -7.53
CA PRO A 228 -18.81 5.06 -8.64
C PRO A 228 -17.40 4.67 -8.16
N SER A 229 -16.76 3.72 -8.85
CA SER A 229 -15.35 3.31 -8.65
C SER A 229 -15.02 2.75 -7.25
N LEU A 230 -13.76 2.38 -7.05
CA LEU A 230 -13.24 1.91 -5.76
C LEU A 230 -13.23 3.05 -4.74
N GLN A 231 -13.70 2.78 -3.53
CA GLN A 231 -13.84 3.76 -2.45
C GLN A 231 -13.02 3.35 -1.23
N PRO A 232 -12.59 4.30 -0.38
CA PRO A 232 -12.05 3.96 0.93
C PRO A 232 -13.09 3.24 1.79
N ASN A 233 -12.64 2.50 2.79
CA ASN A 233 -13.55 1.95 3.80
C ASN A 233 -13.91 3.00 4.85
N ILE A 234 -12.95 3.86 5.21
CA ILE A 234 -13.13 4.95 6.17
C ILE A 234 -12.64 6.26 5.56
N GLU A 235 -13.44 7.32 5.68
CA GLU A 235 -13.07 8.65 5.26
C GLU A 235 -13.22 9.64 6.42
N MET A 236 -12.17 10.42 6.67
CA MET A 236 -12.22 11.54 7.59
C MET A 236 -12.25 12.83 6.79
N PHE A 237 -13.36 13.54 6.86
CA PHE A 237 -13.53 14.82 6.18
C PHE A 237 -13.40 15.98 7.17
N VAL A 238 -12.66 17.01 6.80
CA VAL A 238 -12.47 18.25 7.57
C VAL A 238 -12.93 19.44 6.74
N TYR A 239 -13.87 20.19 7.28
CA TYR A 239 -14.40 21.41 6.71
C TYR A 239 -13.95 22.63 7.52
N HIS A 240 -13.39 23.60 6.81
CA HIS A 240 -13.16 24.96 7.30
C HIS A 240 -13.48 25.95 6.15
N PRO A 241 -13.95 27.18 6.42
CA PRO A 241 -14.25 28.14 5.35
C PRO A 241 -13.08 28.43 4.39
N GLU A 242 -11.84 28.26 4.86
CA GLU A 242 -10.61 28.55 4.12
C GLU A 242 -9.90 27.32 3.53
N PHE A 243 -10.28 26.10 3.96
CA PHE A 243 -9.66 24.88 3.46
C PHE A 243 -10.58 23.66 3.60
N LEU A 244 -10.40 22.70 2.71
CA LEU A 244 -10.99 21.37 2.81
C LEU A 244 -9.89 20.36 3.07
N GLY A 245 -10.20 19.32 3.84
CA GLY A 245 -9.27 18.23 4.11
C GLY A 245 -9.97 16.88 4.06
N VAL A 246 -9.26 15.87 3.56
CA VAL A 246 -9.69 14.47 3.63
C VAL A 246 -8.56 13.59 4.15
N HIS A 247 -8.88 12.52 4.85
CA HIS A 247 -7.98 11.39 5.03
C HIS A 247 -8.72 10.09 4.73
N LEU A 248 -8.31 9.43 3.65
CA LEU A 248 -8.91 8.21 3.11
C LEU A 248 -8.14 6.99 3.61
N ARG A 249 -8.83 5.93 4.03
CA ARG A 249 -8.23 4.76 4.67
C ARG A 249 -8.86 3.46 4.16
N VAL A 250 -8.02 2.48 3.89
CA VAL A 250 -8.43 1.11 3.56
C VAL A 250 -8.84 0.31 4.80
N SER A 251 -8.23 0.59 5.96
CA SER A 251 -8.52 -0.09 7.23
C SER A 251 -8.30 0.83 8.44
N LYS A 252 -8.66 0.35 9.63
CA LYS A 252 -8.36 1.04 10.91
C LYS A 252 -6.86 1.09 11.23
N VAL A 253 -6.05 0.18 10.68
CA VAL A 253 -4.59 0.22 10.84
C VAL A 253 -4.00 0.67 9.51
N SER A 254 -4.00 1.98 9.28
CA SER A 254 -3.60 2.59 8.01
C SER A 254 -2.52 3.63 8.19
N ARG A 255 -1.68 3.79 7.16
CA ARG A 255 -0.65 4.83 7.11
C ARG A 255 -0.69 5.55 5.77
N GLY A 256 -0.59 6.87 5.80
CA GLY A 256 -0.65 7.70 4.60
C GLY A 256 0.11 9.01 4.70
N GLY A 257 0.71 9.42 3.57
CA GLY A 257 1.23 10.77 3.41
C GLY A 257 0.10 11.80 3.29
N ILE A 258 0.31 13.01 3.81
CA ILE A 258 -0.62 14.15 3.64
C ILE A 258 -0.11 15.04 2.51
N ARG A 259 -0.90 15.22 1.46
CA ARG A 259 -0.58 16.08 0.31
C ARG A 259 -1.24 17.45 0.40
N TRP A 260 -0.53 18.51 0.05
CA TRP A 260 -1.18 19.77 -0.31
C TRP A 260 -1.50 19.76 -1.80
N SER A 261 -2.79 19.75 -2.13
CA SER A 261 -3.29 19.73 -3.50
C SER A 261 -3.73 21.13 -3.96
N ASP A 262 -3.46 21.43 -5.23
CA ASP A 262 -3.91 22.60 -5.97
C ASP A 262 -5.09 22.29 -6.92
N ARG A 263 -5.61 21.06 -6.89
CA ARG A 263 -6.72 20.60 -7.74
C ARG A 263 -8.09 20.83 -7.09
N GLU A 264 -9.07 21.28 -7.86
CA GLU A 264 -10.47 21.37 -7.40
C GLU A 264 -11.06 20.00 -7.04
N ASP A 265 -10.64 18.94 -7.73
CA ASP A 265 -11.04 17.55 -7.49
C ASP A 265 -10.04 16.80 -6.58
N PHE A 266 -9.49 17.49 -5.57
CA PHE A 266 -8.41 16.96 -4.73
C PHE A 266 -8.75 15.60 -4.10
N ARG A 267 -10.01 15.34 -3.72
CA ARG A 267 -10.41 14.05 -3.14
C ARG A 267 -10.09 12.88 -4.07
N GLU A 268 -10.31 13.03 -5.37
CA GLU A 268 -9.99 12.00 -6.36
C GLU A 268 -8.49 11.80 -6.52
N GLU A 269 -7.71 12.88 -6.50
CA GLU A 269 -6.25 12.77 -6.45
C GLU A 269 -5.80 11.95 -5.25
N ILE A 270 -6.32 12.27 -4.05
CA ILE A 270 -5.98 11.55 -2.82
C ILE A 270 -6.44 10.09 -2.89
N LYS A 271 -7.60 9.81 -3.48
CA LYS A 271 -8.13 8.45 -3.67
C LYS A 271 -7.24 7.60 -4.57
N SER A 272 -6.81 8.13 -5.72
CA SER A 272 -5.87 7.42 -6.60
C SER A 272 -4.53 7.13 -5.91
N LEU A 273 -4.03 8.08 -5.10
CA LEU A 273 -2.80 7.89 -4.33
C LEU A 273 -2.97 6.85 -3.21
N MET A 274 -4.12 6.81 -2.53
CA MET A 274 -4.42 5.79 -1.51
C MET A 274 -4.42 4.39 -2.12
N ILE A 275 -5.07 4.20 -3.27
CA ILE A 275 -5.13 2.91 -3.97
C ILE A 275 -3.71 2.44 -4.34
N THR A 276 -2.90 3.34 -4.90
CA THR A 276 -1.50 3.03 -5.25
C THR A 276 -0.66 2.69 -4.00
N GLN A 277 -0.97 3.33 -2.86
CA GLN A 277 -0.27 3.10 -1.59
C GLN A 277 -0.57 1.71 -1.00
N GLU A 278 -1.73 1.12 -1.29
CA GLU A 278 -2.10 -0.21 -0.78
C GLU A 278 -1.09 -1.28 -1.23
N ALA A 279 -0.82 -1.38 -2.54
CA ALA A 279 0.17 -2.31 -3.08
C ALA A 279 1.59 -2.04 -2.54
N LYS A 280 1.95 -0.77 -2.35
CA LYS A 280 3.25 -0.37 -1.77
C LYS A 280 3.40 -0.76 -0.30
N ASN A 281 2.30 -0.78 0.44
CA ASN A 281 2.28 -1.14 1.86
C ASN A 281 2.18 -2.67 2.09
N ALA A 282 2.20 -3.49 1.03
CA ALA A 282 2.06 -4.93 1.13
C ALA A 282 3.09 -5.60 2.06
N ILE A 283 4.29 -5.02 2.20
CA ILE A 283 5.38 -5.56 3.03
C ILE A 283 5.38 -5.08 4.48
N ILE A 284 4.59 -4.06 4.81
CA ILE A 284 4.56 -3.44 6.13
C ILE A 284 3.24 -3.72 6.87
N VAL A 285 3.23 -3.38 8.15
CA VAL A 285 2.09 -3.60 9.04
C VAL A 285 0.82 -2.86 8.56
N PRO A 286 0.79 -1.52 8.45
CA PRO A 286 -0.43 -0.80 8.13
C PRO A 286 -0.83 -0.92 6.65
N SER A 287 -2.15 -0.95 6.41
CA SER A 287 -2.74 -0.81 5.07
C SER A 287 -2.54 0.61 4.50
N GLY A 288 -2.90 0.79 3.24
CA GLY A 288 -2.91 2.06 2.54
C GLY A 288 -3.84 3.09 3.17
N GLY A 289 -3.30 4.30 3.32
CA GLY A 289 -4.06 5.51 3.63
C GLY A 289 -3.48 6.69 2.87
N LYS A 290 -4.25 7.76 2.73
CA LYS A 290 -3.75 9.02 2.18
C LYS A 290 -4.55 10.21 2.67
N GLY A 291 -3.85 11.26 3.07
CA GLY A 291 -4.45 12.54 3.44
C GLY A 291 -4.24 13.59 2.37
N GLY A 292 -5.12 14.59 2.33
CA GLY A 292 -4.88 15.79 1.55
C GLY A 292 -5.60 17.01 2.09
N LEU A 293 -4.99 18.18 1.86
CA LEU A 293 -5.59 19.49 2.06
C LEU A 293 -5.71 20.21 0.72
N PHE A 294 -6.86 20.87 0.51
CA PHE A 294 -7.09 21.79 -0.59
C PHE A 294 -7.36 23.19 -0.02
N ILE A 295 -6.67 24.17 -0.60
CA ILE A 295 -6.73 25.58 -0.21
C ILE A 295 -6.85 26.37 -1.50
N GLU A 296 -7.99 27.04 -1.69
CA GLU A 296 -8.36 27.69 -2.96
C GLU A 296 -7.42 28.83 -3.35
N ARG A 297 -6.82 29.50 -2.36
CA ARG A 297 -5.92 30.64 -2.56
C ARG A 297 -4.47 30.32 -2.25
N ARG A 298 -3.57 31.06 -2.89
CA ARG A 298 -2.16 31.09 -2.47
C ARG A 298 -2.03 31.69 -1.08
N ILE A 299 -1.24 31.04 -0.23
CA ILE A 299 -1.05 31.43 1.16
C ILE A 299 0.44 31.42 1.51
N SER A 300 0.79 32.14 2.59
CA SER A 300 2.14 32.11 3.14
C SER A 300 2.44 30.78 3.85
N LYS A 301 3.73 30.46 4.06
CA LYS A 301 4.14 29.27 4.84
C LYS A 301 3.53 29.27 6.24
N ALA A 302 3.47 30.44 6.90
CA ALA A 302 2.87 30.57 8.23
C ALA A 302 1.35 30.28 8.23
N GLN A 303 0.62 30.78 7.22
CA GLN A 303 -0.80 30.45 7.06
C GLN A 303 -1.01 28.97 6.78
N PHE A 304 -0.15 28.35 5.96
CA PHE A 304 -0.22 26.92 5.67
C PHE A 304 -0.02 26.10 6.95
N THR A 305 1.01 26.41 7.75
CA THR A 305 1.25 25.74 9.03
C THR A 305 0.07 25.91 9.99
N LYS A 306 -0.62 27.06 9.98
CA LYS A 306 -1.86 27.25 10.77
C LYS A 306 -2.96 26.29 10.31
N PHE A 307 -3.28 26.25 9.02
CA PHE A 307 -4.35 25.39 8.50
C PHE A 307 -4.03 23.90 8.62
N TYR A 308 -2.77 23.51 8.35
CA TYR A 308 -2.29 22.15 8.59
C TYR A 308 -2.45 21.76 10.06
N SER A 309 -2.08 22.64 11.00
CA SER A 309 -2.27 22.39 12.44
C SER A 309 -3.73 22.19 12.80
N MET A 310 -4.64 23.01 12.26
CA MET A 310 -6.09 22.87 12.48
C MET A 310 -6.62 21.56 11.91
N TYR A 311 -6.15 21.15 10.73
CA TYR A 311 -6.51 19.89 10.11
C TYR A 311 -6.07 18.69 10.94
N ILE A 312 -4.80 18.65 11.38
CA ILE A 312 -4.29 17.58 12.25
C ILE A 312 -5.07 17.52 13.58
N ASP A 313 -5.30 18.67 14.23
CA ASP A 313 -6.07 18.73 15.46
C ASP A 313 -7.51 18.21 15.27
N ALA A 314 -8.15 18.54 14.15
CA ALA A 314 -9.49 18.08 13.81
C ALA A 314 -9.55 16.57 13.48
N LEU A 315 -8.51 16.01 12.87
CA LEU A 315 -8.39 14.56 12.64
C LEU A 315 -8.22 13.78 13.94
N LEU A 316 -7.44 14.31 14.89
CA LEU A 316 -7.25 13.71 16.21
C LEU A 316 -8.50 13.81 17.12
N ASP A 317 -9.59 14.43 16.67
CA ASP A 317 -10.90 14.33 17.32
C ASP A 317 -11.69 13.09 16.86
N LEU A 318 -11.30 12.47 15.74
CA LEU A 318 -12.01 11.37 15.08
C LEU A 318 -11.44 9.97 15.40
N ILE A 319 -10.38 9.92 16.20
CA ILE A 319 -9.61 8.71 16.52
C ILE A 319 -9.61 8.48 18.03
N ASP A 320 -9.61 7.22 18.44
CA ASP A 320 -9.53 6.82 19.83
C ASP A 320 -8.20 7.26 20.45
N LYS A 321 -8.27 7.93 21.60
CA LYS A 321 -7.08 8.52 22.24
C LYS A 321 -6.10 7.49 22.77
N LYS A 322 -6.57 6.26 23.05
CA LYS A 322 -5.80 5.15 23.63
C LYS A 322 -6.14 3.85 22.91
N PRO A 323 -5.23 2.87 22.90
CA PRO A 323 -5.51 1.54 22.38
C PRO A 323 -6.67 0.89 23.14
N VAL A 324 -7.66 0.43 22.40
CA VAL A 324 -8.79 -0.37 22.89
C VAL A 324 -9.00 -1.50 21.89
N GLU A 325 -9.29 -2.70 22.37
CA GLU A 325 -9.52 -3.86 21.52
C GLU A 325 -10.65 -3.60 20.52
N GLY A 326 -10.41 -3.85 19.23
CA GLY A 326 -11.35 -3.53 18.14
C GLY A 326 -11.57 -2.02 17.86
N GLY A 327 -10.97 -1.13 18.65
CA GLY A 327 -11.05 0.32 18.51
C GLY A 327 -10.28 0.86 17.30
N ASP A 328 -10.50 2.13 16.96
CA ASP A 328 -9.78 2.85 15.91
C ASP A 328 -8.79 3.83 16.55
N PHE A 329 -7.63 3.30 16.95
CA PHE A 329 -6.62 4.02 17.71
C PHE A 329 -5.29 4.21 16.96
N TYR A 330 -5.03 3.44 15.89
CA TYR A 330 -3.79 3.53 15.12
C TYR A 330 -3.97 4.46 13.91
N PHE A 331 -3.40 5.65 14.03
CA PHE A 331 -3.43 6.65 12.97
C PHE A 331 -2.04 7.28 12.83
N VAL A 332 -1.35 6.96 11.72
CA VAL A 332 0.01 7.45 11.45
C VAL A 332 0.04 8.23 10.14
N VAL A 333 0.60 9.43 10.20
CA VAL A 333 0.74 10.32 9.05
C VAL A 333 2.19 10.39 8.58
N ALA A 334 2.39 10.73 7.31
CA ALA A 334 3.71 11.00 6.75
C ALA A 334 3.68 12.27 5.89
N ALA A 335 4.86 12.79 5.57
CA ALA A 335 4.96 13.86 4.60
C ALA A 335 4.75 13.37 3.15
N ASP A 336 4.21 14.25 2.31
CA ASP A 336 4.11 14.10 0.86
C ASP A 336 4.43 15.46 0.20
N LYS A 337 4.11 15.62 -1.09
CA LYS A 337 4.22 16.87 -1.82
C LYS A 337 3.54 18.01 -1.06
N GLY A 338 4.32 19.04 -0.75
CA GLY A 338 3.87 20.26 -0.07
C GLY A 338 3.89 20.20 1.47
N THR A 339 4.27 19.07 2.08
CA THR A 339 4.24 18.89 3.55
C THR A 339 5.55 18.36 4.15
N SER A 340 6.66 18.40 3.40
CA SER A 340 7.98 17.84 3.81
C SER A 340 8.43 18.25 5.23
N ASP A 341 8.17 19.49 5.63
CA ASP A 341 8.63 20.04 6.92
C ASP A 341 7.59 19.90 8.06
N MET A 342 6.48 19.20 7.83
CA MET A 342 5.31 19.25 8.73
C MET A 342 5.20 18.07 9.71
N SER A 343 6.09 17.06 9.63
CA SER A 343 6.07 15.91 10.56
C SER A 343 6.25 16.34 12.02
N ASP A 344 7.17 17.28 12.29
CA ASP A 344 7.40 17.78 13.65
C ASP A 344 6.18 18.55 14.19
N VAL A 345 5.53 19.36 13.34
CA VAL A 345 4.29 20.07 13.69
C VAL A 345 3.19 19.08 14.07
N ALA A 346 3.02 18.01 13.29
CA ALA A 346 2.06 16.95 13.59
C ALA A 346 2.36 16.23 14.92
N ASN A 347 3.62 15.89 15.16
CA ASN A 347 4.06 15.24 16.39
C ASN A 347 3.88 16.13 17.63
N GLU A 348 4.16 17.43 17.53
CA GLU A 348 3.93 18.40 18.62
C GLU A 348 2.44 18.50 18.99
N ILE A 349 1.55 18.47 18.00
CA ILE A 349 0.09 18.49 18.23
C ILE A 349 -0.34 17.19 18.93
N ALA A 350 0.11 16.03 18.45
CA ALA A 350 -0.18 14.74 19.07
C ALA A 350 0.27 14.67 20.53
N LEU A 351 1.49 15.17 20.82
CA LEU A 351 2.02 15.28 22.18
C LEU A 351 1.15 16.18 23.08
N LYS A 352 0.81 17.40 22.62
CA LYS A 352 -0.04 18.34 23.38
C LYS A 352 -1.44 17.78 23.65
N ARG A 353 -1.96 16.98 22.72
CA ARG A 353 -3.26 16.31 22.83
C ARG A 353 -3.24 15.09 23.75
N GLY A 354 -2.06 14.64 24.20
CA GLY A 354 -1.89 13.41 24.95
C GLY A 354 -2.27 12.17 24.14
N PHE A 355 -2.10 12.22 22.81
CA PHE A 355 -2.35 11.08 21.93
C PHE A 355 -1.28 10.00 22.16
N TRP A 356 -1.70 8.74 22.31
CA TRP A 356 -0.84 7.66 22.79
C TRP A 356 0.41 7.40 21.93
N LEU A 357 0.34 7.65 20.61
CA LEU A 357 1.50 7.51 19.72
C LEU A 357 2.59 8.55 19.95
N LYS A 358 2.29 9.69 20.60
CA LYS A 358 3.26 10.77 20.85
C LYS A 358 3.98 11.18 19.55
N ASP A 359 5.31 11.12 19.52
CA ASP A 359 6.13 11.45 18.35
C ASP A 359 6.35 10.27 17.37
N ALA A 360 5.62 9.17 17.56
CA ALA A 360 5.42 8.12 16.56
C ALA A 360 4.22 8.41 15.64
N PHE A 361 3.44 9.46 15.93
CA PHE A 361 2.27 9.85 15.15
C PHE A 361 2.62 10.22 13.70
N ALA A 362 3.71 10.97 13.51
CA ALA A 362 4.23 11.33 12.21
C ALA A 362 5.65 10.77 12.01
N SER A 363 5.83 9.93 11.00
CA SER A 363 7.14 9.37 10.65
C SER A 363 8.07 10.44 10.04
N GLY A 364 9.38 10.27 10.21
CA GLY A 364 10.40 11.15 9.61
C GLY A 364 10.59 12.51 10.30
N GLY A 365 10.11 12.66 11.54
CA GLY A 365 10.38 13.85 12.36
C GLY A 365 11.83 13.92 12.87
N LYS A 366 12.15 14.96 13.65
CA LYS A 366 13.49 15.29 14.16
C LYS A 366 14.24 14.12 14.83
N TYR A 367 13.54 13.29 15.59
CA TYR A 367 14.09 12.14 16.31
C TYR A 367 13.83 10.80 15.60
N GLY A 368 13.42 10.84 14.33
CA GLY A 368 13.22 9.67 13.48
C GLY A 368 14.44 9.31 12.62
N TYR A 369 14.27 8.32 11.75
CA TYR A 369 15.29 7.94 10.79
C TYR A 369 15.32 8.93 9.63
N ASN A 370 16.47 9.57 9.40
CA ASN A 370 16.64 10.47 8.27
C ASN A 370 17.01 9.69 7.02
N HIS A 371 16.06 9.53 6.09
CA HIS A 371 16.23 8.69 4.90
C HIS A 371 17.39 9.14 4.01
N LYS A 372 17.58 10.45 3.82
CA LYS A 372 18.69 10.99 3.02
C LYS A 372 20.05 10.71 3.64
N LYS A 373 20.17 10.90 4.96
CA LYS A 373 21.41 10.63 5.70
C LYS A 373 21.75 9.14 5.74
N LEU A 374 20.73 8.28 5.81
CA LEU A 374 20.90 6.83 5.80
C LEU A 374 21.02 6.25 4.37
N GLY A 375 20.68 7.04 3.34
CA GLY A 375 20.61 6.61 1.95
C GLY A 375 19.67 5.43 1.72
N VAL A 376 18.65 5.25 2.57
CA VAL A 376 17.94 3.97 2.71
C VAL A 376 17.16 3.57 1.45
N THR A 377 16.48 4.53 0.81
CA THR A 377 15.74 4.28 -0.42
C THR A 377 16.66 3.94 -1.59
N ALA A 378 17.78 4.65 -1.73
CA ALA A 378 18.75 4.38 -2.77
C ALA A 378 19.42 3.01 -2.59
N ASN A 379 19.85 2.68 -1.37
CA ASN A 379 20.43 1.37 -1.06
C ASN A 379 19.45 0.23 -1.34
N GLY A 380 18.19 0.37 -0.91
CA GLY A 380 17.15 -0.62 -1.21
C GLY A 380 16.93 -0.83 -2.71
N ALA A 381 16.90 0.27 -3.48
CA ALA A 381 16.74 0.22 -4.93
C ALA A 381 17.92 -0.48 -5.62
N TRP A 382 19.15 -0.22 -5.18
CA TRP A 382 20.35 -0.91 -5.68
C TRP A 382 20.36 -2.40 -5.32
N ILE A 383 20.01 -2.76 -4.09
CA ILE A 383 19.86 -4.18 -3.68
C ILE A 383 18.83 -4.89 -4.57
N SER A 384 17.72 -4.23 -4.87
CA SER A 384 16.71 -4.77 -5.78
C SER A 384 17.25 -4.95 -7.20
N ALA A 385 17.90 -3.92 -7.74
CA ALA A 385 18.47 -3.91 -9.07
C ALA A 385 19.58 -4.97 -9.25
N ALA A 386 20.35 -5.26 -8.20
CA ALA A 386 21.42 -6.26 -8.22
C ALA A 386 20.93 -7.63 -8.73
N ARG A 387 19.66 -7.98 -8.46
CA ARG A 387 19.05 -9.22 -8.97
C ARG A 387 19.12 -9.35 -10.49
N HIS A 388 19.03 -8.26 -11.23
CA HIS A 388 19.11 -8.28 -12.70
C HIS A 388 20.52 -8.55 -13.24
N PHE A 389 21.55 -8.35 -12.42
CA PHE A 389 22.96 -8.43 -12.82
C PHE A 389 23.64 -9.72 -12.36
N ILE A 390 23.08 -10.42 -11.36
CA ILE A 390 23.60 -11.71 -10.88
C ILE A 390 23.75 -12.73 -12.02
N ASP A 391 22.77 -12.80 -12.93
CA ASP A 391 22.82 -13.74 -14.06
C ASP A 391 23.94 -13.40 -15.07
N LYS A 392 24.40 -12.14 -15.10
CA LYS A 392 25.57 -11.69 -15.85
C LYS A 392 26.88 -11.88 -15.09
N GLY A 393 26.82 -12.25 -13.81
CA GLY A 393 27.98 -12.30 -12.92
C GLY A 393 28.60 -10.93 -12.65
N ILE A 394 27.80 -9.86 -12.72
CA ILE A 394 28.24 -8.49 -12.44
C ILE A 394 27.82 -8.13 -11.01
N ASP A 395 28.78 -7.76 -10.18
CA ASP A 395 28.54 -7.16 -8.88
C ASP A 395 28.38 -5.64 -9.05
N ILE A 396 27.14 -5.16 -9.14
CA ILE A 396 26.90 -3.73 -9.35
C ILE A 396 27.42 -2.84 -8.22
N PHE A 397 27.73 -3.38 -7.04
CA PHE A 397 28.28 -2.58 -5.95
C PHE A 397 29.77 -2.27 -6.13
N ASN A 398 30.49 -3.08 -6.92
CA ASN A 398 31.95 -2.99 -7.06
C ASN A 398 32.41 -2.89 -8.52
N ASP A 399 31.75 -3.56 -9.45
CA ASP A 399 32.15 -3.59 -10.86
C ASP A 399 31.78 -2.29 -11.58
N SER A 400 32.49 -1.98 -12.67
CA SER A 400 32.17 -0.81 -13.48
C SER A 400 30.96 -1.06 -14.39
N ILE A 401 29.97 -0.18 -14.30
CA ILE A 401 28.76 -0.21 -15.14
C ILE A 401 28.48 1.18 -15.72
N THR A 402 27.89 1.22 -16.92
CA THR A 402 27.42 2.45 -17.56
C THR A 402 26.02 2.81 -17.10
N VAL A 403 25.81 4.07 -16.73
CA VAL A 403 24.55 4.55 -16.15
C VAL A 403 24.08 5.81 -16.87
N VAL A 404 22.78 5.84 -17.20
CA VAL A 404 22.02 7.07 -17.40
C VAL A 404 20.98 7.16 -16.30
N GLY A 405 20.62 8.36 -15.85
CA GLY A 405 19.51 8.46 -14.90
C GLY A 405 18.73 9.77 -14.94
N THR A 406 17.64 9.80 -14.18
CA THR A 406 16.82 10.99 -13.99
C THR A 406 16.94 11.49 -12.57
N GLY A 407 17.35 12.75 -12.38
CA GLY A 407 17.62 13.34 -11.08
C GLY A 407 18.84 14.27 -11.07
N SER A 408 19.26 14.63 -9.86
CA SER A 408 20.40 15.52 -9.61
C SER A 408 21.11 15.10 -8.34
N MET A 409 22.41 15.39 -8.23
CA MET A 409 23.22 15.09 -7.04
C MET A 409 22.69 15.76 -5.77
N ARG A 410 21.89 16.84 -5.82
CA ARG A 410 21.24 17.37 -4.60
C ARG A 410 20.10 16.48 -4.06
N GLY A 411 19.53 15.62 -4.90
CA GLY A 411 18.41 14.75 -4.57
C GLY A 411 18.81 13.60 -3.65
N ASP A 412 17.89 13.16 -2.79
CA ASP A 412 18.12 12.03 -1.87
C ASP A 412 18.42 10.75 -2.65
N VAL A 413 17.45 10.25 -3.41
CA VAL A 413 17.55 8.96 -4.10
C VAL A 413 18.63 8.98 -5.17
N PHE A 414 18.62 9.97 -6.06
CA PHE A 414 19.63 10.09 -7.12
C PHE A 414 21.04 10.24 -6.57
N GLY A 415 21.23 11.17 -5.63
CA GLY A 415 22.54 11.48 -5.08
C GLY A 415 23.16 10.31 -4.33
N ASN A 416 22.41 9.71 -3.39
CA ASN A 416 22.86 8.51 -2.69
C ASN A 416 23.12 7.36 -3.68
N GLY A 417 22.22 7.13 -4.64
CA GLY A 417 22.34 6.05 -5.63
C GLY A 417 23.62 6.16 -6.45
N MET A 418 24.00 7.36 -6.88
CA MET A 418 25.21 7.57 -7.67
C MET A 418 26.51 7.52 -6.84
N LEU A 419 26.43 7.41 -5.51
CA LEU A 419 27.59 7.31 -4.62
C LEU A 419 27.78 5.91 -4.01
N ILE A 420 26.87 4.96 -4.28
CA ILE A 420 26.95 3.59 -3.75
C ILE A 420 28.16 2.84 -4.33
N ASN A 421 28.42 2.97 -5.63
CA ASN A 421 29.54 2.32 -6.30
C ASN A 421 30.50 3.39 -6.88
N PRO A 422 31.76 3.47 -6.38
CA PRO A 422 32.77 4.39 -6.90
C PRO A 422 33.14 4.18 -8.37
N ASN A 423 32.93 2.98 -8.92
CA ASN A 423 33.32 2.60 -10.28
C ASN A 423 32.22 2.85 -11.33
N ILE A 424 31.11 3.51 -10.96
CA ILE A 424 30.04 3.91 -11.88
C ILE A 424 30.57 4.86 -12.95
N ARG A 425 30.26 4.56 -14.21
CA ARG A 425 30.42 5.47 -15.35
C ARG A 425 29.08 6.14 -15.65
N LEU A 426 28.82 7.27 -14.99
CA LEU A 426 27.61 8.06 -15.20
C LEU A 426 27.77 8.89 -16.47
N ILE A 427 27.25 8.38 -17.58
CA ILE A 427 27.41 9.03 -18.89
C ILE A 427 26.38 10.14 -19.14
N GLY A 428 25.30 10.18 -18.35
CA GLY A 428 24.35 11.27 -18.41
C GLY A 428 23.25 11.25 -17.36
N ALA A 429 22.72 12.43 -17.06
CA ALA A 429 21.63 12.61 -16.12
C ALA A 429 20.67 13.72 -16.55
N ILE A 430 19.37 13.51 -16.31
CA ILE A 430 18.31 14.47 -16.69
C ILE A 430 17.62 14.94 -15.41
N SER A 431 17.75 16.22 -15.08
CA SER A 431 17.03 16.87 -13.98
C SER A 431 15.81 17.63 -14.51
N SER A 432 15.12 18.37 -13.64
CA SER A 432 13.96 19.19 -14.05
C SER A 432 14.33 20.32 -15.03
N HIS A 433 15.60 20.76 -15.03
CA HIS A 433 16.06 21.87 -15.86
C HIS A 433 17.35 21.57 -16.62
N GLU A 434 18.19 20.65 -16.13
CA GLU A 434 19.54 20.43 -16.63
C GLU A 434 19.68 19.04 -17.25
N ILE A 435 20.52 18.94 -18.28
CA ILE A 435 20.97 17.69 -18.89
C ILE A 435 22.48 17.63 -18.72
N PHE A 436 22.96 16.74 -17.87
CA PHE A 436 24.38 16.44 -17.68
C PHE A 436 24.78 15.32 -18.65
N ILE A 437 25.90 15.47 -19.36
CA ILE A 437 26.48 14.42 -20.22
C ILE A 437 27.99 14.41 -20.05
N ASP A 438 28.52 13.23 -19.76
CA ASP A 438 29.95 12.95 -19.70
C ASP A 438 30.25 11.74 -20.60
N PRO A 439 30.83 11.92 -21.81
CA PRO A 439 30.96 10.84 -22.79
C PRO A 439 31.81 9.65 -22.34
N ASP A 440 32.87 9.89 -21.57
CA ASP A 440 33.81 8.86 -21.12
C ASP A 440 34.40 9.21 -19.74
N PRO A 441 33.57 9.20 -18.67
CA PRO A 441 34.01 9.63 -17.34
C PRO A 441 35.08 8.69 -16.78
N ASP A 442 36.15 9.27 -16.22
CA ASP A 442 37.01 8.54 -15.29
C ASP A 442 36.23 8.28 -14.00
N PRO A 443 36.01 7.02 -13.59
CA PRO A 443 35.13 6.72 -12.47
C PRO A 443 35.55 7.36 -11.15
N GLN A 444 36.86 7.43 -10.86
CA GLN A 444 37.37 7.93 -9.59
C GLN A 444 37.28 9.46 -9.52
N ILE A 445 37.71 10.15 -10.57
CA ILE A 445 37.61 11.62 -10.65
C ILE A 445 36.13 12.05 -10.60
N ALA A 446 35.28 11.39 -11.40
CA ALA A 446 33.86 11.70 -11.45
C ALA A 446 33.13 11.33 -10.15
N TYR A 447 33.58 10.30 -9.41
CA TYR A 447 33.03 9.96 -8.10
C TYR A 447 33.29 11.07 -7.07
N GLU A 448 34.53 11.53 -6.93
CA GLU A 448 34.87 12.59 -5.97
C GLU A 448 34.13 13.89 -6.30
N GLU A 449 33.94 14.19 -7.59
CA GLU A 449 33.16 15.37 -7.98
C GLU A 449 31.67 15.23 -7.69
N ARG A 450 31.08 14.06 -7.99
CA ARG A 450 29.68 13.77 -7.61
C ARG A 450 29.49 13.86 -6.09
N LYS A 451 30.45 13.36 -5.30
CA LYS A 451 30.43 13.43 -3.84
C LYS A 451 30.46 14.87 -3.35
N ARG A 452 31.34 15.71 -3.91
CA ARG A 452 31.38 17.15 -3.63
C ARG A 452 30.04 17.82 -3.89
N LEU A 453 29.41 17.54 -5.04
CA LEU A 453 28.10 18.09 -5.38
C LEU A 453 27.00 17.64 -4.41
N PHE A 454 27.01 16.38 -3.99
CA PHE A 454 26.05 15.83 -3.03
C PHE A 454 26.18 16.47 -1.64
N GLU A 455 27.39 16.50 -1.10
CA GLU A 455 27.68 17.04 0.25
C GLU A 455 27.39 18.54 0.34
N LEU A 456 27.67 19.29 -0.73
CA LEU A 456 27.39 20.72 -0.83
C LEU A 456 25.96 21.04 -1.34
N SER A 457 25.16 20.00 -1.65
CA SER A 457 23.79 20.13 -2.20
C SER A 457 23.70 21.00 -3.47
N LYS A 458 24.67 20.87 -4.37
CA LYS A 458 24.78 21.61 -5.63
C LYS A 458 24.05 20.95 -6.80
N SER A 459 23.72 21.72 -7.85
CA SER A 459 23.11 21.20 -9.09
C SER A 459 24.16 20.77 -10.12
N TRP A 460 23.72 20.28 -11.29
CA TRP A 460 24.65 19.85 -12.33
C TRP A 460 25.43 21.01 -12.93
N SER A 461 24.84 22.21 -13.03
CA SER A 461 25.52 23.41 -13.55
C SER A 461 26.78 23.81 -12.77
N GLU A 462 26.95 23.27 -11.56
CA GLU A 462 28.09 23.53 -10.69
C GLU A 462 29.15 22.41 -10.74
N TYR A 463 29.00 21.45 -11.65
CA TYR A 463 30.01 20.41 -11.92
C TYR A 463 31.26 21.05 -12.51
N ASP A 464 32.42 20.69 -11.97
CA ASP A 464 33.72 21.22 -12.41
C ASP A 464 34.07 20.76 -13.84
N PRO A 465 34.14 21.67 -14.83
CA PRO A 465 34.45 21.29 -16.22
C PRO A 465 35.83 20.65 -16.40
N GLU A 466 36.80 20.92 -15.52
CA GLU A 466 38.14 20.32 -15.61
C GLU A 466 38.14 18.82 -15.27
N LYS A 467 37.10 18.34 -14.58
CA LYS A 467 36.94 16.94 -14.16
C LYS A 467 36.09 16.12 -15.13
N MET A 468 35.50 16.76 -16.13
CA MET A 468 34.64 16.14 -17.12
C MET A 468 35.46 15.61 -18.31
N SER A 469 35.03 14.51 -18.94
CA SER A 469 35.73 14.02 -20.13
C SER A 469 35.56 14.95 -21.33
N GLU A 470 36.43 14.76 -22.33
CA GLU A 470 36.45 15.61 -23.53
C GLU A 470 35.08 15.62 -24.23
N GLY A 471 34.56 16.83 -24.47
CA GLY A 471 33.31 17.04 -25.19
C GLY A 471 32.04 16.84 -24.34
N GLY A 472 32.16 16.58 -23.04
CA GLY A 472 31.03 16.61 -22.10
C GLY A 472 30.49 18.02 -21.87
N GLY A 473 29.33 18.10 -21.23
CA GLY A 473 28.76 19.38 -20.81
C GLY A 473 27.47 19.27 -20.01
N VAL A 474 27.02 20.42 -19.50
CA VAL A 474 25.73 20.59 -18.85
C VAL A 474 24.90 21.57 -19.68
N PHE A 475 23.72 21.12 -20.10
CA PHE A 475 22.83 21.86 -21.00
C PHE A 475 21.48 22.13 -20.35
N SER A 476 20.73 23.11 -20.84
CA SER A 476 19.35 23.32 -20.39
C SER A 476 18.39 22.44 -21.18
N ARG A 477 17.40 21.87 -20.48
CA ARG A 477 16.30 21.11 -21.10
C ARG A 477 15.47 21.97 -22.05
N TYR A 478 15.49 23.28 -21.86
CA TYR A 478 14.70 24.26 -22.60
C TYR A 478 15.47 24.92 -23.75
N ASP A 479 16.75 24.57 -23.94
CA ASP A 479 17.53 25.11 -25.05
C ASP A 479 16.95 24.64 -26.38
N LYS A 480 16.70 25.59 -27.29
CA LYS A 480 16.20 25.28 -28.64
C LYS A 480 17.29 24.70 -29.54
N GLU A 481 18.53 25.09 -29.30
CA GLU A 481 19.69 24.68 -30.10
C GLU A 481 20.88 24.40 -29.18
N ILE A 482 21.34 23.15 -29.18
CA ILE A 482 22.54 22.66 -28.52
C ILE A 482 23.46 22.12 -29.61
N ARG A 483 24.67 22.68 -29.73
CA ARG A 483 25.69 22.18 -30.64
C ARG A 483 26.42 21.00 -30.01
N LEU A 484 26.34 19.83 -30.64
CA LEU A 484 26.89 18.60 -30.11
C LEU A 484 28.38 18.45 -30.44
N SER A 485 29.17 18.06 -29.43
CA SER A 485 30.56 17.63 -29.62
C SER A 485 30.64 16.32 -30.42
N PRO A 486 31.78 16.03 -31.09
CA PRO A 486 32.01 14.74 -31.72
C PRO A 486 31.82 13.55 -30.76
N GLN A 487 32.21 13.70 -29.49
CA GLN A 487 32.13 12.68 -28.46
C GLN A 487 30.67 12.38 -28.07
N ILE A 488 29.84 13.41 -27.83
CA ILE A 488 28.41 13.23 -27.54
C ILE A 488 27.68 12.59 -28.73
N LYS A 489 28.01 13.00 -29.97
CA LYS A 489 27.45 12.39 -31.18
C LYS A 489 27.77 10.91 -31.29
N LYS A 490 29.00 10.52 -30.96
CA LYS A 490 29.44 9.11 -30.95
C LYS A 490 28.70 8.33 -29.86
N LEU A 491 28.60 8.87 -28.64
CA LEU A 491 27.91 8.24 -27.51
C LEU A 491 26.44 7.94 -27.84
N LEU A 492 25.73 8.92 -28.40
CA LEU A 492 24.28 8.83 -28.67
C LEU A 492 23.93 8.30 -30.06
N GLY A 493 24.92 8.06 -30.93
CA GLY A 493 24.71 7.64 -32.31
C GLY A 493 24.03 8.69 -33.19
N ILE A 494 24.27 9.97 -32.94
CA ILE A 494 23.60 11.10 -33.62
C ILE A 494 24.48 11.67 -34.75
N LYS A 495 23.91 11.81 -35.95
CA LYS A 495 24.58 12.45 -37.09
C LYS A 495 24.40 13.98 -37.15
N LYS A 496 23.31 14.50 -36.57
CA LYS A 496 23.01 15.94 -36.53
C LYS A 496 24.03 16.70 -35.68
N ASN A 497 24.36 17.93 -36.07
CA ASN A 497 25.28 18.78 -35.31
C ASN A 497 24.57 19.65 -34.26
N ILE A 498 23.28 19.93 -34.46
CA ILE A 498 22.46 20.78 -33.58
C ILE A 498 21.14 20.04 -33.31
N ILE A 499 20.74 19.98 -32.04
CA ILE A 499 19.44 19.45 -31.58
C ILE A 499 18.90 20.31 -30.42
N SER A 500 17.63 20.18 -30.07
CA SER A 500 17.08 20.81 -28.86
C SER A 500 17.44 20.04 -27.59
N GLY A 501 17.30 20.69 -26.44
CA GLY A 501 17.42 20.03 -25.12
C GLY A 501 16.43 18.88 -24.94
N GLU A 502 15.21 19.03 -25.42
CA GLU A 502 14.19 17.97 -25.37
C GLU A 502 14.61 16.73 -26.16
N GLU A 503 15.11 16.91 -27.39
CA GLU A 503 15.62 15.81 -28.22
C GLU A 503 16.87 15.19 -27.58
N LEU A 504 17.75 15.99 -26.99
CA LEU A 504 18.94 15.49 -26.30
C LEU A 504 18.55 14.59 -25.11
N ALA A 505 17.59 15.02 -24.29
CA ALA A 505 17.07 14.24 -23.17
C ALA A 505 16.46 12.91 -23.64
N LYS A 506 15.64 12.92 -24.70
CA LYS A 506 15.08 11.69 -25.28
C LYS A 506 16.17 10.72 -25.74
N ARG A 507 17.17 11.22 -26.46
CA ARG A 507 18.30 10.40 -26.96
C ARG A 507 19.11 9.79 -25.82
N LEU A 508 19.26 10.53 -24.73
CA LEU A 508 19.96 10.06 -23.54
C LEU A 508 19.16 8.98 -22.79
N LEU A 509 17.85 9.14 -22.62
CA LEU A 509 16.97 8.09 -22.08
C LEU A 509 17.04 6.79 -22.88
N CYS A 510 17.16 6.89 -24.20
CA CYS A 510 17.29 5.74 -25.11
C CYS A 510 18.76 5.27 -25.27
N ALA A 511 19.73 5.81 -24.53
CA ALA A 511 21.13 5.40 -24.68
C ALA A 511 21.31 3.90 -24.36
N LYS A 512 22.28 3.26 -25.03
CA LYS A 512 22.65 1.87 -24.73
C LYS A 512 23.55 1.86 -23.50
N VAL A 513 23.00 1.48 -22.36
CA VAL A 513 23.68 1.45 -21.06
C VAL A 513 23.33 0.19 -20.27
N ASP A 514 24.10 -0.08 -19.23
CA ASP A 514 23.82 -1.19 -18.32
C ASP A 514 22.59 -0.89 -17.44
N LEU A 515 22.49 0.33 -16.94
CA LEU A 515 21.43 0.74 -16.02
C LEU A 515 20.82 2.10 -16.41
N LEU A 516 19.49 2.14 -16.52
CA LEU A 516 18.72 3.38 -16.45
C LEU A 516 18.20 3.55 -15.02
N TYR A 517 18.75 4.54 -14.29
CA TYR A 517 18.41 4.79 -12.89
C TYR A 517 17.43 5.95 -12.75
N ILE A 518 16.20 5.66 -12.34
CA ILE A 518 15.19 6.69 -12.06
C ILE A 518 15.36 7.12 -10.60
N GLY A 519 16.00 8.25 -10.35
CA GLY A 519 16.19 8.82 -9.00
C GLY A 519 15.35 10.07 -8.72
N GLY A 520 14.56 10.52 -9.70
CA GLY A 520 13.62 11.63 -9.62
C GLY A 520 12.17 11.16 -9.73
N ILE A 521 11.23 12.09 -9.50
CA ILE A 521 9.80 11.85 -9.69
C ILE A 521 9.41 12.31 -11.10
N GLY A 522 8.58 11.52 -11.78
CA GLY A 522 7.99 11.89 -13.07
C GLY A 522 7.95 10.73 -14.05
N THR A 523 7.00 10.76 -14.99
CA THR A 523 6.77 9.71 -15.97
C THR A 523 7.51 10.03 -17.26
N TYR A 524 8.70 9.42 -17.41
CA TYR A 524 9.61 9.59 -18.54
C TYR A 524 9.38 8.57 -19.66
N VAL A 525 8.71 7.46 -19.36
CA VAL A 525 8.51 6.37 -20.33
C VAL A 525 7.05 5.92 -20.33
N LYS A 526 6.48 5.82 -21.52
CA LYS A 526 5.14 5.26 -21.77
C LYS A 526 5.22 4.05 -22.70
N SER A 527 4.11 3.32 -22.83
CA SER A 527 3.98 2.36 -23.92
C SER A 527 3.81 3.07 -25.26
N SER A 528 4.25 2.42 -26.34
CA SER A 528 3.97 2.83 -27.72
C SER A 528 2.47 2.89 -28.03
N GLU A 529 1.63 2.15 -27.29
CA GLU A 529 0.16 2.17 -27.42
C GLU A 529 -0.52 3.34 -26.68
N GLU A 530 0.20 4.02 -25.79
CA GLU A 530 -0.34 5.12 -24.99
C GLU A 530 -0.18 6.46 -25.69
N LEU A 531 -1.19 7.33 -25.56
CA LEU A 531 -1.09 8.73 -26.01
C LEU A 531 -0.73 9.64 -24.83
N ASN A 532 0.21 10.55 -25.07
CA ASN A 532 0.68 11.51 -24.05
C ASN A 532 -0.45 12.34 -23.42
N ILE A 533 -1.52 12.62 -24.16
CA ILE A 533 -2.68 13.37 -23.68
C ILE A 533 -3.35 12.72 -22.46
N TYR A 534 -3.31 11.39 -22.35
CA TYR A 534 -3.92 10.64 -21.25
C TYR A 534 -2.99 10.42 -20.04
N ILE A 535 -1.71 10.80 -20.14
CA ILE A 535 -0.75 10.68 -19.03
C ILE A 535 -0.79 11.95 -18.17
N ALA A 536 -0.89 11.77 -16.85
CA ALA A 536 -1.08 12.86 -15.89
C ALA A 536 0.12 13.82 -15.78
N ASP A 537 1.35 13.31 -15.90
CA ASP A 537 2.56 14.15 -15.84
C ASP A 537 2.73 14.97 -17.12
N LYS A 538 2.29 16.23 -17.11
CA LYS A 538 2.47 17.14 -18.25
C LYS A 538 3.85 17.78 -18.32
N ILE A 539 4.58 17.82 -17.20
CA ILE A 539 5.89 18.48 -17.13
C ILE A 539 6.93 17.69 -17.95
N ASN A 540 6.86 16.36 -17.92
CA ASN A 540 7.80 15.51 -18.65
C ASN A 540 7.30 15.04 -20.02
N GLU A 541 6.13 15.49 -20.47
CA GLU A 541 5.59 15.16 -21.79
C GLU A 541 6.56 15.45 -22.95
N PRO A 542 7.26 16.61 -23.01
CA PRO A 542 8.17 16.90 -24.12
C PRO A 542 9.38 15.98 -24.21
N VAL A 543 9.80 15.36 -23.10
CA VAL A 543 10.97 14.46 -23.01
C VAL A 543 10.58 12.98 -22.92
N ARG A 544 9.28 12.67 -22.88
CA ARG A 544 8.79 11.29 -22.75
C ARG A 544 9.12 10.47 -23.99
N VAL A 545 9.56 9.22 -23.76
CA VAL A 545 9.89 8.24 -24.81
C VAL A 545 9.02 7.00 -24.70
N ASP A 546 9.01 6.20 -25.76
CA ASP A 546 8.32 4.92 -25.78
C ASP A 546 9.23 3.82 -25.23
N ALA A 547 8.63 2.85 -24.53
CA ALA A 547 9.34 1.73 -23.93
C ALA A 547 10.11 0.88 -24.95
N SER A 548 9.61 0.78 -26.18
CA SER A 548 10.27 0.10 -27.30
C SER A 548 11.54 0.79 -27.81
N ASP A 549 11.73 2.08 -27.52
CA ASP A 549 12.94 2.82 -27.89
C ASP A 549 14.09 2.66 -26.88
N LEU A 550 13.81 2.10 -25.70
CA LEU A 550 14.81 1.94 -24.64
C LEU A 550 15.81 0.85 -24.99
N ARG A 551 17.09 1.13 -24.69
CA ARG A 551 18.22 0.23 -24.94
C ARG A 551 19.05 -0.06 -23.69
N ALA A 552 18.60 0.39 -22.52
CA ALA A 552 19.20 -0.01 -21.26
C ALA A 552 19.05 -1.53 -21.11
N TYR A 553 19.98 -2.18 -20.40
CA TYR A 553 19.80 -3.59 -20.04
C TYR A 553 18.81 -3.74 -18.88
N ALA A 554 19.00 -2.95 -17.83
CA ALA A 554 18.14 -2.92 -16.66
C ALA A 554 17.65 -1.50 -16.37
N VAL A 555 16.47 -1.41 -15.75
CA VAL A 555 15.91 -0.19 -15.18
C VAL A 555 15.76 -0.41 -13.68
N CYS A 556 16.12 0.61 -12.89
CA CYS A 556 15.86 0.65 -11.46
C CYS A 556 15.03 1.89 -11.12
N GLU A 557 13.84 1.68 -10.58
CA GLU A 557 12.91 2.75 -10.19
C GLU A 557 13.07 3.13 -8.72
N GLY A 558 14.18 3.80 -8.39
CA GLY A 558 14.39 4.37 -7.06
C GLY A 558 13.41 5.51 -6.72
N GLY A 559 13.02 6.30 -7.71
CA GLY A 559 11.96 7.29 -7.65
C GLY A 559 10.58 6.69 -7.98
N ASN A 560 9.51 7.44 -7.71
CA ASN A 560 8.14 6.96 -8.02
C ASN A 560 7.73 7.38 -9.44
N LEU A 561 6.92 6.53 -10.08
CA LEU A 561 6.20 6.79 -11.33
C LEU A 561 7.08 7.11 -12.55
N GLY A 562 8.28 6.50 -12.64
CA GLY A 562 9.20 6.63 -13.78
C GLY A 562 8.56 6.18 -15.10
N PHE A 563 7.78 5.09 -15.01
CA PHE A 563 7.14 4.40 -16.11
C PHE A 563 5.62 4.30 -15.89
N THR A 564 4.84 4.33 -16.96
CA THR A 564 3.46 3.81 -16.91
C THR A 564 3.49 2.29 -16.74
N GLN A 565 2.41 1.69 -16.26
CA GLN A 565 2.37 0.23 -16.10
C GLN A 565 2.49 -0.52 -17.44
N LYS A 566 1.83 -0.01 -18.49
CA LYS A 566 1.97 -0.55 -19.84
C LYS A 566 3.40 -0.46 -20.36
N ALA A 567 4.12 0.64 -20.08
CA ALA A 567 5.52 0.78 -20.44
C ALA A 567 6.40 -0.28 -19.79
N ARG A 568 6.17 -0.59 -18.51
CA ARG A 568 6.92 -1.66 -17.81
C ARG A 568 6.70 -3.01 -18.48
N ILE A 569 5.46 -3.32 -18.83
CA ILE A 569 5.10 -4.57 -19.52
C ILE A 569 5.77 -4.63 -20.90
N GLU A 570 5.65 -3.59 -21.73
CA GLU A 570 6.26 -3.53 -23.06
C GLU A 570 7.79 -3.68 -23.00
N TYR A 571 8.45 -2.93 -22.10
CA TYR A 571 9.90 -3.02 -21.93
C TYR A 571 10.35 -4.41 -21.48
N ALA A 572 9.62 -5.03 -20.55
CA ALA A 572 9.91 -6.39 -20.07
C ALA A 572 9.71 -7.45 -21.16
N LYS A 573 8.66 -7.36 -21.97
CA LYS A 573 8.42 -8.27 -23.11
C LYS A 573 9.52 -8.21 -24.15
N ASN A 574 10.10 -7.03 -24.34
CA ASN A 574 11.22 -6.81 -25.26
C ASN A 574 12.59 -7.24 -24.67
N GLY A 575 12.58 -7.90 -23.51
CA GLY A 575 13.78 -8.47 -22.86
C GLY A 575 14.45 -7.55 -21.83
N GLY A 576 13.96 -6.32 -21.66
CA GLY A 576 14.43 -5.38 -20.65
C GLY A 576 14.17 -5.88 -19.23
N LYS A 577 15.09 -5.62 -18.29
CA LYS A 577 14.93 -6.02 -16.89
C LYS A 577 14.40 -4.85 -16.06
N ILE A 578 13.21 -5.00 -15.49
CA ILE A 578 12.54 -3.96 -14.70
C ILE A 578 11.63 -4.61 -13.65
N ASN A 579 11.55 -4.00 -12.47
CA ASN A 579 10.52 -4.29 -11.45
C ASN A 579 9.58 -3.08 -11.33
N LEU A 580 8.59 -3.15 -10.43
CA LEU A 580 7.79 -1.98 -10.06
C LEU A 580 8.59 -1.05 -9.16
N ASP A 581 8.29 0.24 -9.20
CA ASP A 581 8.82 1.22 -8.25
C ASP A 581 8.48 0.86 -6.78
N SER A 582 7.29 0.30 -6.53
CA SER A 582 6.87 -0.21 -5.22
C SER A 582 7.72 -1.35 -4.68
N ILE A 583 8.46 -2.05 -5.55
CA ILE A 583 9.41 -3.11 -5.18
C ILE A 583 10.80 -2.50 -4.99
N ASP A 584 11.28 -1.71 -5.95
CA ASP A 584 12.63 -1.14 -5.91
C ASP A 584 12.81 -0.14 -4.76
N ASN A 585 11.87 0.77 -4.55
CA ASN A 585 11.99 1.86 -3.57
C ASN A 585 11.31 1.59 -2.21
N SER A 586 10.95 0.33 -1.94
CA SER A 586 10.19 -0.08 -0.75
C SER A 586 10.92 0.17 0.58
N ALA A 587 12.26 0.25 0.58
CA ALA A 587 13.07 0.38 1.79
C ALA A 587 12.71 1.60 2.65
N GLY A 588 12.30 2.70 2.00
CA GLY A 588 11.90 3.90 2.72
C GLY A 588 10.63 3.67 3.55
N VAL A 589 9.61 3.05 2.96
CA VAL A 589 8.34 2.84 3.67
C VAL A 589 8.50 1.81 4.79
N ASP A 590 9.31 0.77 4.56
CA ASP A 590 9.67 -0.29 5.51
C ASP A 590 10.44 0.26 6.73
N THR A 591 11.47 1.07 6.49
CA THR A 591 12.27 1.71 7.56
C THR A 591 11.41 2.57 8.49
N SER A 592 10.44 3.30 7.92
CA SER A 592 9.52 4.09 8.73
C SER A 592 8.53 3.23 9.53
N ASP A 593 8.13 2.05 9.04
CA ASP A 593 7.26 1.14 9.80
C ASP A 593 8.01 0.58 11.03
N HIS A 594 9.28 0.21 10.84
CA HIS A 594 10.18 -0.15 11.93
C HIS A 594 10.37 1.00 12.93
N GLU A 595 10.57 2.24 12.45
CA GLU A 595 10.68 3.42 13.32
C GLU A 595 9.46 3.59 14.23
N VAL A 596 8.26 3.58 13.64
CA VAL A 596 7.00 3.79 14.38
C VAL A 596 6.80 2.69 15.41
N ASN A 597 6.96 1.42 15.01
CA ASN A 597 6.76 0.29 15.92
C ASN A 597 7.81 0.26 17.06
N LEU A 598 9.06 0.65 16.79
CA LEU A 598 10.09 0.82 17.83
C LEU A 598 9.72 1.95 18.80
N LYS A 599 9.29 3.10 18.28
CA LYS A 599 8.85 4.22 19.12
C LYS A 599 7.67 3.83 20.00
N ILE A 600 6.73 3.02 19.51
CA ILE A 600 5.61 2.52 20.34
C ILE A 600 6.13 1.71 21.53
N VAL A 601 7.01 0.73 21.29
CA VAL A 601 7.60 -0.10 22.36
C VAL A 601 8.37 0.76 23.36
N LEU A 602 9.19 1.70 22.88
CA LEU A 602 9.99 2.54 23.75
C LEU A 602 9.15 3.59 24.51
N ASN A 603 8.07 4.10 23.90
CA ASN A 603 7.14 5.00 24.57
C ASN A 603 6.41 4.30 25.73
N GLN A 604 6.11 3.00 25.61
CA GLN A 604 5.61 2.19 26.73
C GLN A 604 6.66 2.03 27.83
N ALA A 605 7.92 1.77 27.47
CA ALA A 605 9.01 1.71 28.45
C ALA A 605 9.18 3.04 29.21
N MET A 606 9.06 4.17 28.52
CA MET A 606 9.05 5.49 29.16
C MET A 606 7.85 5.68 30.11
N GLU A 607 6.65 5.24 29.72
CA GLU A 607 5.45 5.33 30.57
C GLU A 607 5.57 4.47 31.84
N SER A 608 6.27 3.35 31.77
CA SER A 608 6.59 2.52 32.93
C SER A 608 7.74 3.07 33.79
N GLY A 609 8.39 4.16 33.38
CA GLY A 609 9.54 4.76 34.07
C GLY A 609 10.86 3.98 33.92
N LYS A 610 10.95 3.03 32.99
CA LYS A 610 12.18 2.23 32.75
C LYS A 610 13.30 3.06 32.10
N ILE A 611 12.94 3.99 31.22
CA ILE A 611 13.87 4.85 30.49
C ILE A 611 13.31 6.27 30.39
N ASP A 612 14.19 7.25 30.25
CA ASP A 612 13.82 8.63 29.90
C ASP A 612 13.85 8.88 28.37
N ILE A 613 13.55 10.12 27.98
CA ILE A 613 13.49 10.53 26.57
C ILE A 613 14.87 10.50 25.87
N GLU A 614 15.94 10.76 26.61
CA GLU A 614 17.31 10.80 26.10
C GLU A 614 17.79 9.38 25.81
N GLN A 615 17.63 8.49 26.80
CA GLN A 615 17.88 7.06 26.69
C GLN A 615 17.05 6.42 25.57
N ARG A 616 15.76 6.81 25.44
CA ARG A 616 14.90 6.35 24.34
C ARG A 616 15.52 6.65 22.98
N ASN A 617 15.97 7.88 22.78
CA ASN A 617 16.55 8.32 21.51
C ASN A 617 17.91 7.64 21.24
N GLU A 618 18.70 7.38 22.29
CA GLU A 618 19.95 6.61 22.19
C GLU A 618 19.71 5.17 21.76
N VAL A 619 18.71 4.50 22.34
CA VAL A 619 18.32 3.13 21.95
C VAL A 619 17.85 3.09 20.49
N LEU A 620 17.02 4.04 20.05
CA LEU A 620 16.57 4.09 18.66
C LEU A 620 17.75 4.24 17.68
N LYS A 621 18.75 5.05 18.05
CA LYS A 621 19.98 5.21 17.25
C LYS A 621 20.86 3.97 17.28
N SER A 622 20.96 3.27 18.42
CA SER A 622 21.83 2.10 18.55
C SER A 622 21.34 0.91 17.72
N VAL A 623 20.02 0.74 17.57
CA VAL A 623 19.42 -0.36 16.80
C VAL A 623 19.32 -0.10 15.29
N THR A 624 19.70 1.09 14.81
CA THR A 624 19.53 1.51 13.40
C THR A 624 20.15 0.49 12.42
N LYS A 625 21.34 -0.04 12.72
CA LYS A 625 22.02 -1.01 11.85
C LYS A 625 21.24 -2.32 11.72
N GLU A 626 20.65 -2.82 12.80
CA GLU A 626 19.84 -4.04 12.78
C GLU A 626 18.52 -3.83 12.02
N VAL A 627 17.92 -2.65 12.13
CA VAL A 627 16.74 -2.27 11.33
C VAL A 627 17.08 -2.27 9.85
N LEU A 628 18.15 -1.59 9.44
CA LEU A 628 18.57 -1.54 8.04
C LEU A 628 18.87 -2.94 7.48
N GLN A 629 19.47 -3.83 8.26
CA GLN A 629 19.69 -5.22 7.85
C GLN A 629 18.39 -5.96 7.55
N LYS A 630 17.33 -5.74 8.34
CA LYS A 630 16.02 -6.35 8.10
C LYS A 630 15.36 -5.77 6.85
N VAL A 631 15.35 -4.45 6.72
CA VAL A 631 14.79 -3.75 5.54
C VAL A 631 15.48 -4.21 4.25
N PHE A 632 16.81 -4.23 4.25
CA PHE A 632 17.59 -4.67 3.09
C PHE A 632 17.41 -6.15 2.77
N ALA A 633 17.15 -7.01 3.75
CA ALA A 633 16.75 -8.38 3.49
C ALA A 633 15.40 -8.43 2.75
N THR A 634 14.43 -7.59 3.10
CA THR A 634 13.17 -7.46 2.34
C THR A 634 13.42 -7.01 0.89
N ASN A 635 14.30 -6.02 0.67
CA ASN A 635 14.67 -5.55 -0.67
C ASN A 635 15.45 -6.58 -1.50
N HIS A 636 16.09 -7.56 -0.86
CA HIS A 636 16.72 -8.70 -1.54
C HIS A 636 15.70 -9.81 -1.87
N HIS A 637 14.82 -10.15 -0.92
CA HIS A 637 13.90 -11.26 -1.06
C HIS A 637 12.78 -11.02 -2.07
N GLN A 638 12.21 -9.82 -2.16
CA GLN A 638 11.09 -9.58 -3.09
C GLN A 638 11.47 -9.76 -4.56
N PRO A 639 12.57 -9.16 -5.08
CA PRO A 639 12.97 -9.35 -6.47
C PRO A 639 13.43 -10.78 -6.76
N LEU A 640 13.95 -11.48 -5.75
CA LEU A 640 14.25 -12.91 -5.82
C LEU A 640 12.95 -13.72 -5.97
N ALA A 641 11.93 -13.48 -5.14
CA ALA A 641 10.62 -14.13 -5.25
C ALA A 641 10.00 -13.94 -6.64
N ILE A 642 10.03 -12.72 -7.18
CA ILE A 642 9.59 -12.42 -8.55
C ILE A 642 10.39 -13.20 -9.60
N THR A 643 11.69 -13.41 -9.37
CA THR A 643 12.54 -14.21 -10.27
C THR A 643 12.15 -15.68 -10.24
N LEU A 644 11.93 -16.23 -9.04
CA LEU A 644 11.50 -17.62 -8.86
C LEU A 644 10.11 -17.84 -9.47
N ASP A 645 9.17 -16.91 -9.28
CA ASP A 645 7.83 -17.00 -9.86
C ASP A 645 7.84 -16.82 -11.38
N ALA A 646 8.73 -16.01 -11.95
CA ALA A 646 8.94 -15.95 -13.39
C ALA A 646 9.39 -17.31 -13.94
N ILE A 647 10.24 -18.04 -13.21
CA ILE A 647 10.64 -19.40 -13.59
C ILE A 647 9.46 -20.37 -13.47
N ARG A 648 8.73 -20.37 -12.33
CA ARG A 648 7.55 -21.22 -12.11
C ARG A 648 6.46 -20.98 -13.16
N SER A 649 6.29 -19.74 -13.63
CA SER A 649 5.24 -19.38 -14.58
C SER A 649 5.28 -20.12 -15.91
N LYS A 650 6.44 -20.71 -16.28
CA LYS A 650 6.58 -21.56 -17.47
C LYS A 650 5.72 -22.82 -17.40
N THR A 651 5.58 -23.40 -16.22
CA THR A 651 4.88 -24.68 -16.01
C THR A 651 3.62 -24.54 -15.15
N MET A 652 3.49 -23.44 -14.40
CA MET A 652 2.40 -23.19 -13.44
C MET A 652 1.55 -21.98 -13.84
N LEU A 653 1.34 -21.77 -15.14
CA LEU A 653 0.58 -20.61 -15.64
C LEU A 653 -0.88 -20.63 -15.18
N GLU A 654 -1.51 -21.80 -15.15
CA GLU A 654 -2.89 -21.99 -14.69
C GLU A 654 -3.03 -21.62 -13.20
N GLU A 655 -2.05 -22.00 -12.38
CA GLU A 655 -2.01 -21.67 -10.96
C GLU A 655 -1.91 -20.16 -10.76
N ILE A 656 -1.08 -19.46 -11.55
CA ILE A 656 -1.00 -17.99 -11.51
C ILE A 656 -2.35 -17.37 -11.89
N MET A 657 -3.04 -17.89 -12.90
CA MET A 657 -4.39 -17.41 -13.27
C MET A 657 -5.40 -17.64 -12.14
N LYS A 658 -5.39 -18.81 -11.49
CA LYS A 658 -6.22 -19.10 -10.31
C LYS A 658 -5.94 -18.12 -9.17
N VAL A 659 -4.66 -17.80 -8.93
CA VAL A 659 -4.29 -16.79 -7.92
C VAL A 659 -4.89 -15.43 -8.26
N ILE A 660 -4.82 -14.98 -9.52
CA ILE A 660 -5.43 -13.71 -9.95
C ILE A 660 -6.95 -13.72 -9.69
N GLU A 661 -7.64 -14.82 -9.98
CA GLU A 661 -9.08 -14.97 -9.73
C GLU A 661 -9.40 -14.93 -8.23
N THR A 662 -8.62 -15.63 -7.41
CA THR A 662 -8.73 -15.57 -5.94
C THR A 662 -8.55 -14.15 -5.43
N LEU A 663 -7.53 -13.44 -5.91
CA LEU A 663 -7.28 -12.06 -5.50
C LEU A 663 -8.42 -11.13 -5.91
N GLU A 664 -9.03 -11.30 -7.09
CA GLU A 664 -10.14 -10.45 -7.53
C GLU A 664 -11.42 -10.61 -6.70
N ARG A 665 -11.62 -11.81 -6.14
CA ARG A 665 -12.76 -12.14 -5.30
C ARG A 665 -12.52 -11.74 -3.85
N GLU A 666 -11.36 -12.07 -3.30
CA GLU A 666 -11.07 -11.93 -1.87
C GLU A 666 -10.42 -10.59 -1.50
N VAL A 667 -9.75 -9.91 -2.44
CA VAL A 667 -9.10 -8.62 -2.19
C VAL A 667 -9.87 -7.50 -2.89
N GLU A 668 -10.58 -6.70 -2.10
CA GLU A 668 -11.44 -5.63 -2.61
C GLU A 668 -10.71 -4.65 -3.55
N PHE A 669 -9.48 -4.26 -3.17
CA PHE A 669 -8.66 -3.28 -3.88
C PHE A 669 -7.88 -3.88 -5.05
N PHE A 670 -8.13 -5.14 -5.40
CA PHE A 670 -7.54 -5.79 -6.56
C PHE A 670 -8.59 -6.01 -7.66
N LYS A 671 -8.43 -5.29 -8.77
CA LYS A 671 -9.15 -5.51 -10.03
C LYS A 671 -8.13 -5.56 -11.16
N ARG A 672 -8.07 -6.67 -11.90
CA ARG A 672 -7.00 -6.90 -12.89
C ARG A 672 -6.86 -5.77 -13.91
N ARG A 673 -8.00 -5.15 -14.29
CA ARG A 673 -8.07 -4.02 -15.24
C ARG A 673 -7.33 -2.76 -14.75
N ASP A 674 -7.31 -2.52 -13.44
CA ASP A 674 -6.72 -1.30 -12.86
C ASP A 674 -5.18 -1.39 -12.84
N PHE A 675 -4.65 -2.58 -13.12
CA PHE A 675 -3.23 -2.93 -13.07
C PHE A 675 -2.67 -3.41 -14.42
N GLU A 676 -3.43 -3.24 -15.50
CA GLU A 676 -3.06 -3.68 -16.86
C GLU A 676 -2.79 -5.19 -16.93
N ILE A 677 -3.50 -5.99 -16.13
CA ILE A 677 -3.44 -7.45 -16.16
C ILE A 677 -4.58 -7.96 -17.06
N PRO A 678 -4.28 -8.67 -18.16
CA PRO A 678 -5.28 -9.12 -19.13
C PRO A 678 -6.21 -10.20 -18.57
N LYS A 679 -7.30 -10.47 -19.30
CA LYS A 679 -8.16 -11.63 -19.04
C LYS A 679 -7.43 -12.92 -19.45
N ASN A 680 -7.86 -14.06 -18.91
CA ASN A 680 -7.19 -15.35 -19.13
C ASN A 680 -7.02 -15.69 -20.63
N LYS A 681 -8.01 -15.35 -21.46
CA LYS A 681 -7.96 -15.59 -22.92
C LYS A 681 -6.88 -14.79 -23.66
N ASP A 682 -6.47 -13.65 -23.11
CA ASP A 682 -5.50 -12.72 -23.71
C ASP A 682 -4.19 -12.71 -22.89
N PHE A 683 -3.98 -13.68 -22.01
CA PHE A 683 -2.85 -13.66 -21.06
C PHE A 683 -1.48 -13.76 -21.73
N SER A 684 -1.43 -14.22 -22.99
CA SER A 684 -0.23 -14.14 -23.83
C SER A 684 0.30 -12.72 -24.01
N GLU A 685 -0.53 -11.69 -23.80
CA GLU A 685 -0.11 -10.29 -23.84
C GLU A 685 0.91 -9.93 -22.76
N VAL A 686 1.00 -10.70 -21.67
CA VAL A 686 1.94 -10.48 -20.56
C VAL A 686 3.00 -11.59 -20.45
N ILE A 687 3.13 -12.41 -21.50
CA ILE A 687 4.17 -13.44 -21.61
C ILE A 687 5.34 -12.90 -22.44
N ASP A 688 6.56 -13.14 -21.97
CA ASP A 688 7.79 -12.78 -22.66
C ASP A 688 8.20 -13.83 -23.72
N GLN A 689 9.29 -13.56 -24.43
CA GLN A 689 9.81 -14.45 -25.48
C GLN A 689 10.30 -15.80 -24.94
N GLU A 690 10.54 -15.93 -23.64
CA GLU A 690 10.95 -17.17 -22.99
C GLU A 690 9.75 -17.97 -22.45
N GLY A 691 8.51 -17.51 -22.66
CA GLY A 691 7.31 -18.15 -22.14
C GLY A 691 7.05 -17.88 -20.65
N LYS A 692 7.65 -16.83 -20.08
CA LYS A 692 7.47 -16.44 -18.67
C LYS A 692 6.50 -15.27 -18.56
N VAL A 693 5.74 -15.21 -17.47
CA VAL A 693 4.99 -14.00 -17.11
C VAL A 693 5.99 -12.88 -16.79
N VAL A 694 5.77 -11.70 -17.37
CA VAL A 694 6.68 -10.57 -17.17
C VAL A 694 6.71 -10.12 -15.71
N ARG A 695 7.90 -9.73 -15.25
CA ARG A 695 8.18 -9.33 -13.86
C ARG A 695 7.26 -8.23 -13.32
N PRO A 696 6.89 -7.18 -14.07
CA PRO A 696 5.99 -6.15 -13.57
C PRO A 696 4.60 -6.68 -13.19
N VAL A 697 4.08 -7.67 -13.90
CA VAL A 697 2.80 -8.31 -13.57
C VAL A 697 2.95 -9.18 -12.32
N LEU A 698 4.01 -9.98 -12.24
CA LEU A 698 4.31 -10.78 -11.05
C LEU A 698 4.54 -9.94 -9.80
N GLY A 699 5.14 -8.76 -9.91
CA GLY A 699 5.30 -7.82 -8.80
C GLY A 699 3.97 -7.35 -8.22
N ILE A 700 2.96 -7.12 -9.07
CA ILE A 700 1.60 -6.75 -8.62
C ILE A 700 0.96 -7.94 -7.91
N ILE A 701 1.01 -9.12 -8.51
CA ILE A 701 0.45 -10.34 -7.93
C ILE A 701 1.12 -10.63 -6.58
N LEU A 702 2.44 -10.49 -6.47
CA LEU A 702 3.20 -10.64 -5.22
C LEU A 702 2.68 -9.70 -4.11
N SER A 703 2.54 -8.41 -4.40
CA SER A 703 2.03 -7.42 -3.44
C SER A 703 0.62 -7.79 -2.96
N PHE A 704 -0.29 -8.13 -3.87
CA PHE A 704 -1.66 -8.46 -3.50
C PHE A 704 -1.81 -9.84 -2.85
N SER A 705 -0.95 -10.81 -3.17
CA SER A 705 -0.85 -12.09 -2.46
C SER A 705 -0.43 -11.90 -1.00
N LYS A 706 0.50 -10.97 -0.72
CA LYS A 706 0.88 -10.60 0.65
C LYS A 706 -0.27 -9.92 1.40
N ILE A 707 -0.98 -9.00 0.75
CA ILE A 707 -2.15 -8.33 1.34
C ILE A 707 -3.23 -9.36 1.70
N PHE A 708 -3.59 -10.24 0.76
CA PHE A 708 -4.54 -11.33 0.97
C PHE A 708 -4.13 -12.20 2.15
N LEU A 709 -2.90 -12.72 2.14
CA LEU A 709 -2.44 -13.65 3.16
C LEU A 709 -2.33 -13.00 4.54
N LYS A 710 -1.91 -11.73 4.60
CA LYS A 710 -1.90 -10.93 5.84
C LYS A 710 -3.31 -10.83 6.42
N GLN A 711 -4.31 -10.46 5.60
CA GLN A 711 -5.70 -10.35 6.03
C GLN A 711 -6.26 -11.71 6.47
N PHE A 712 -6.00 -12.77 5.70
CA PHE A 712 -6.43 -14.12 6.03
C PHE A 712 -5.89 -14.57 7.40
N ILE A 713 -4.59 -14.37 7.67
CA ILE A 713 -3.96 -14.76 8.95
C ILE A 713 -4.57 -14.00 10.14
N LEU A 714 -4.89 -12.72 9.96
CA LEU A 714 -5.55 -11.91 10.99
C LEU A 714 -6.97 -12.41 11.28
N GLU A 715 -7.72 -12.75 10.24
CA GLU A 715 -9.12 -13.22 10.37
C GLU A 715 -9.22 -14.68 10.85
N SER A 716 -8.17 -15.49 10.69
CA SER A 716 -8.21 -16.92 11.00
C SER A 716 -7.89 -17.27 12.46
N GLY A 717 -7.59 -16.29 13.32
CA GLY A 717 -7.20 -16.52 14.73
C GLY A 717 -5.83 -17.18 14.91
N LEU A 718 -5.00 -17.26 13.85
CA LEU A 718 -3.68 -17.91 13.93
C LEU A 718 -2.71 -17.14 14.83
N CYS A 719 -2.80 -15.81 14.86
CA CYS A 719 -1.95 -14.93 15.66
C CYS A 719 -2.10 -15.09 17.19
N GLU A 720 -3.19 -15.71 17.64
CA GLU A 720 -3.45 -15.98 19.06
C GLU A 720 -2.67 -17.23 19.54
N GLN A 721 -2.25 -18.10 18.63
CA GLN A 721 -1.52 -19.32 18.99
C GLN A 721 -0.09 -18.99 19.45
N PRO A 722 0.41 -19.58 20.55
CA PRO A 722 1.74 -19.25 21.09
C PRO A 722 2.91 -19.46 20.10
N PHE A 723 2.77 -20.40 19.15
CA PHE A 723 3.78 -20.62 18.09
C PHE A 723 4.05 -19.35 17.26
N PHE A 724 3.03 -18.54 17.01
CA PHE A 724 3.14 -17.36 16.15
C PHE A 724 3.88 -16.20 16.82
N GLU A 725 4.07 -16.23 18.14
CA GLU A 725 4.83 -15.21 18.88
C GLU A 725 6.27 -15.05 18.39
N HIS A 726 6.87 -16.13 17.90
CA HIS A 726 8.22 -16.07 17.35
C HIS A 726 8.34 -15.09 16.16
N PHE A 727 7.26 -14.85 15.41
CA PHE A 727 7.26 -13.87 14.32
C PHE A 727 7.29 -12.42 14.81
N LEU A 728 6.76 -12.15 16.01
CA LEU A 728 6.92 -10.86 16.69
C LEU A 728 8.40 -10.60 17.03
N TYR A 729 9.08 -11.62 17.56
CA TYR A 729 10.52 -11.58 17.85
C TYR A 729 11.41 -11.59 16.59
N LYS A 730 10.86 -11.90 15.42
CA LYS A 730 11.59 -11.72 14.15
C LYS A 730 11.51 -10.28 13.64
N TYR A 731 10.47 -9.54 14.00
CA TYR A 731 10.29 -8.15 13.56
C TYR A 731 11.27 -7.19 14.25
N PHE A 732 11.34 -7.21 15.58
CA PHE A 732 12.17 -6.26 16.33
C PHE A 732 13.69 -6.61 16.28
N PRO A 733 14.58 -5.63 16.52
CA PRO A 733 16.01 -5.84 16.71
C PRO A 733 16.30 -6.77 17.89
N LYS A 734 17.31 -7.64 17.76
CA LYS A 734 17.64 -8.63 18.80
C LYS A 734 18.19 -7.99 20.06
N SER A 735 18.92 -6.88 19.90
CA SER A 735 19.46 -6.10 21.02
C SER A 735 18.38 -5.46 21.91
N LEU A 736 17.12 -5.40 21.46
CA LEU A 736 16.02 -4.81 22.22
C LEU A 736 15.48 -5.73 23.33
N TYR A 737 15.54 -7.05 23.14
CA TYR A 737 14.86 -8.01 24.02
C TYR A 737 15.35 -8.04 25.47
N PRO A 738 16.67 -8.01 25.77
CA PRO A 738 17.13 -8.08 27.15
C PRO A 738 16.56 -7.01 28.09
N LEU A 739 16.15 -5.85 27.54
CA LEU A 739 15.62 -4.71 28.31
C LEU A 739 14.11 -4.52 28.13
N PHE A 740 13.56 -4.87 26.97
CA PHE A 740 12.20 -4.46 26.56
C PHE A 740 11.30 -5.60 26.05
N GLU A 741 11.62 -6.86 26.38
CA GLU A 741 10.79 -8.02 25.97
C GLU A 741 9.32 -7.89 26.37
N GLN A 742 9.04 -7.39 27.57
CA GLN A 742 7.67 -7.21 28.08
C GLN A 742 6.89 -6.14 27.29
N GLU A 743 7.54 -5.05 26.90
CA GLU A 743 6.95 -4.00 26.07
C GLU A 743 6.72 -4.47 24.63
N VAL A 744 7.61 -5.32 24.10
CA VAL A 744 7.40 -5.96 22.79
C VAL A 744 6.16 -6.87 22.83
N LEU A 745 5.98 -7.67 23.88
CA LEU A 745 4.81 -8.54 24.02
C LEU A 745 3.49 -7.78 24.16
N LYS A 746 3.52 -6.59 24.78
CA LYS A 746 2.36 -5.71 24.99
C LYS A 746 2.11 -4.74 23.84
N GLN A 747 2.77 -4.94 22.70
CA GLN A 747 2.62 -4.03 21.57
C GLN A 747 1.18 -4.15 20.98
N PRO A 748 0.41 -3.05 20.82
CA PRO A 748 -1.01 -3.10 20.46
C PRO A 748 -1.34 -3.66 19.06
N LEU A 749 -0.36 -3.67 18.17
CA LEU A 749 -0.36 -4.23 16.82
C LEU A 749 0.36 -5.59 16.73
N ARG A 750 0.61 -6.28 17.86
CA ARG A 750 1.30 -7.59 17.89
C ARG A 750 0.80 -8.55 16.80
N GLU A 751 -0.51 -8.71 16.67
CA GLU A 751 -1.12 -9.60 15.68
C GLU A 751 -0.86 -9.15 14.24
N HIS A 752 -0.94 -7.84 13.98
CA HIS A 752 -0.66 -7.29 12.65
C HIS A 752 0.81 -7.43 12.27
N ILE A 753 1.73 -7.28 13.23
CA ILE A 753 3.17 -7.55 13.04
C ILE A 753 3.38 -9.04 12.70
N ILE A 754 2.80 -9.95 13.49
CA ILE A 754 2.89 -11.38 13.28
C ILE A 754 2.38 -11.77 11.89
N ALA A 755 1.19 -11.31 11.51
CA ALA A 755 0.58 -11.60 10.22
C ALA A 755 1.42 -11.08 9.05
N THR A 756 1.96 -9.86 9.17
CA THR A 756 2.84 -9.25 8.15
C THR A 756 4.12 -10.05 7.96
N VAL A 757 4.82 -10.40 9.06
CA VAL A 757 6.06 -11.18 9.00
C VAL A 757 5.80 -12.59 8.44
N ALA A 758 4.71 -13.24 8.87
CA ALA A 758 4.32 -14.56 8.39
C ALA A 758 3.99 -14.53 6.88
N ALA A 759 3.19 -13.56 6.43
CA ALA A 759 2.84 -13.41 5.01
C ALA A 759 4.07 -13.12 4.14
N ASN A 760 4.98 -12.25 4.59
CA ASN A 760 6.25 -12.01 3.90
C ASN A 760 7.09 -13.29 3.79
N ILE A 761 7.27 -14.04 4.88
CA ILE A 761 8.03 -15.31 4.86
C ILE A 761 7.42 -16.30 3.85
N ILE A 762 6.10 -16.48 3.84
CA ILE A 762 5.46 -17.44 2.94
C ILE A 762 5.62 -17.00 1.49
N ILE A 763 5.18 -15.78 1.16
CA ILE A 763 5.11 -15.33 -0.23
C ILE A 763 6.50 -15.09 -0.83
N ASP A 764 7.47 -14.59 -0.05
CA ASP A 764 8.84 -14.36 -0.56
C ASP A 764 9.60 -15.68 -0.84
N ASN A 765 9.11 -16.82 -0.34
CA ASN A 765 9.76 -18.12 -0.50
C ASN A 765 8.92 -19.06 -1.39
N ALA A 766 7.73 -19.43 -0.93
CA ALA A 766 6.83 -20.33 -1.65
C ALA A 766 6.30 -19.72 -2.97
N GLY A 767 6.28 -18.39 -3.07
CA GLY A 767 5.77 -17.67 -4.24
C GLY A 767 4.26 -17.49 -4.24
N VAL A 768 3.76 -16.77 -5.24
CA VAL A 768 2.32 -16.43 -5.36
C VAL A 768 1.42 -17.65 -5.54
N THR A 769 1.96 -18.74 -6.13
CA THR A 769 1.25 -20.00 -6.36
C THR A 769 0.89 -20.73 -5.07
N PHE A 770 1.42 -20.32 -3.90
CA PHE A 770 0.99 -20.82 -2.61
C PHE A 770 -0.52 -20.66 -2.38
N LEU A 771 -1.15 -19.66 -3.02
CA LEU A 771 -2.58 -19.36 -2.91
C LEU A 771 -3.47 -20.09 -3.94
N ALA A 772 -2.87 -20.83 -4.89
CA ALA A 772 -3.59 -21.34 -6.06
C ALA A 772 -4.69 -22.38 -5.72
N ASP A 773 -4.57 -23.04 -4.58
CA ASP A 773 -5.50 -24.07 -4.08
C ASP A 773 -6.47 -23.54 -3.01
N PHE A 774 -6.45 -22.24 -2.69
CA PHE A 774 -7.26 -21.66 -1.63
C PHE A 774 -8.76 -22.01 -1.76
N ASP A 775 -9.30 -21.86 -2.97
CA ASP A 775 -10.71 -22.16 -3.26
C ASP A 775 -11.05 -23.63 -3.22
N GLU A 776 -10.09 -24.47 -3.58
CA GLU A 776 -10.25 -25.91 -3.67
C GLU A 776 -10.28 -26.54 -2.28
N ILE A 777 -9.38 -26.12 -1.39
CA ILE A 777 -9.24 -26.73 -0.05
C ILE A 777 -10.09 -26.02 1.02
N GLY A 778 -10.51 -24.78 0.78
CA GLY A 778 -11.30 -23.98 1.71
C GLY A 778 -10.51 -23.42 2.89
N LYS A 779 -11.13 -22.47 3.63
CA LYS A 779 -10.48 -21.65 4.66
C LYS A 779 -9.84 -22.46 5.79
N GLU A 780 -10.51 -23.50 6.29
CA GLU A 780 -10.01 -24.32 7.41
C GLU A 780 -8.69 -25.04 7.05
N ARG A 781 -8.68 -25.74 5.91
CA ARG A 781 -7.48 -26.45 5.42
C ARG A 781 -6.39 -25.49 5.00
N PHE A 782 -6.75 -24.32 4.46
CA PHE A 782 -5.78 -23.28 4.14
C PHE A 782 -5.10 -22.71 5.40
N ALA A 783 -5.81 -22.53 6.51
CA ALA A 783 -5.20 -22.14 7.79
C ALA A 783 -4.18 -23.20 8.28
N ILE A 784 -4.49 -24.48 8.10
CA ILE A 784 -3.55 -25.58 8.38
C ILE A 784 -2.33 -25.49 7.47
N LYS A 785 -2.52 -25.29 6.16
CA LYS A 785 -1.43 -25.11 5.18
C LYS A 785 -0.47 -23.98 5.61
N VAL A 786 -1.02 -22.83 6.00
CA VAL A 786 -0.24 -21.67 6.49
C VAL A 786 0.56 -22.03 7.74
N LYS A 787 -0.08 -22.60 8.76
CA LYS A 787 0.57 -23.02 10.02
C LYS A 787 1.68 -24.04 9.74
N SER A 788 1.40 -25.05 8.92
CA SER A 788 2.33 -26.12 8.58
C SER A 788 3.53 -25.62 7.78
N TYR A 789 3.35 -24.67 6.85
CA TYR A 789 4.47 -24.09 6.11
C TYR A 789 5.46 -23.41 7.05
N LEU A 790 4.95 -22.53 7.92
CA LEU A 790 5.75 -21.79 8.88
C LEU A 790 6.46 -22.71 9.88
N LEU A 791 5.80 -23.80 10.27
CA LEU A 791 6.36 -24.83 11.13
C LEU A 791 7.52 -25.57 10.44
N LEU A 792 7.31 -26.07 9.22
CA LEU A 792 8.35 -26.74 8.43
C LEU A 792 9.54 -25.81 8.16
N TYR A 793 9.26 -24.57 7.78
CA TYR A 793 10.28 -23.54 7.54
C TYR A 793 11.17 -23.31 8.79
N SER A 794 10.56 -23.38 9.98
CA SER A 794 11.25 -23.20 11.27
C SER A 794 11.96 -24.47 11.75
N LEU A 795 11.36 -25.64 11.53
CA LEU A 795 11.86 -26.97 11.87
C LEU A 795 13.14 -27.27 11.08
N LEU A 796 13.10 -27.06 9.77
CA LEU A 796 14.20 -27.37 8.84
C LEU A 796 15.27 -26.26 8.78
N SER A 797 15.10 -25.18 9.56
CA SER A 797 16.00 -24.02 9.56
C SER A 797 16.23 -23.43 8.16
N ILE A 798 15.21 -23.40 7.31
CA ILE A 798 15.31 -22.98 5.89
C ILE A 798 15.92 -21.60 5.75
N ALA A 799 15.58 -20.66 6.64
CA ALA A 799 16.18 -19.32 6.65
C ALA A 799 17.72 -19.35 6.76
N LYS A 800 18.28 -20.26 7.57
CA LYS A 800 19.74 -20.40 7.71
C LYS A 800 20.35 -21.02 6.46
N VAL A 801 19.71 -22.07 5.93
CA VAL A 801 20.14 -22.76 4.70
C VAL A 801 20.21 -21.77 3.54
N LYS A 802 19.12 -21.05 3.27
CA LYS A 802 19.05 -20.09 2.16
C LYS A 802 20.05 -18.94 2.31
N LYS A 803 20.31 -18.47 3.54
CA LYS A 803 21.31 -17.42 3.78
C LYS A 803 22.70 -17.80 3.26
N GLU A 804 23.13 -19.05 3.46
CA GLU A 804 24.43 -19.53 2.95
C GLU A 804 24.51 -19.50 1.42
N TYR A 805 23.38 -19.71 0.72
CA TYR A 805 23.29 -19.61 -0.73
C TYR A 805 23.25 -18.16 -1.21
N TYR A 806 22.58 -17.26 -0.48
CA TYR A 806 22.55 -15.83 -0.80
C TYR A 806 23.95 -15.21 -0.73
N GLU A 807 24.76 -15.59 0.25
CA GLU A 807 26.15 -15.14 0.38
C GLU A 807 27.06 -15.60 -0.78
N LYS A 808 26.63 -16.60 -1.56
CA LYS A 808 27.36 -17.16 -2.71
C LYS A 808 26.63 -16.91 -4.05
N GLU A 809 25.66 -16.00 -4.10
CA GLU A 809 24.77 -15.86 -5.26
C GLU A 809 25.51 -15.54 -6.57
N LEU A 810 26.53 -14.66 -6.52
CA LEU A 810 27.37 -14.33 -7.67
C LEU A 810 28.22 -15.52 -8.15
N GLN A 811 28.59 -16.43 -7.25
CA GLN A 811 29.39 -17.63 -7.56
C GLN A 811 28.52 -18.72 -8.16
N LEU A 812 27.30 -18.89 -7.63
CA LEU A 812 26.36 -19.93 -8.05
C LEU A 812 25.62 -19.58 -9.34
N LYS A 813 25.49 -18.28 -9.68
CA LYS A 813 24.84 -17.78 -10.90
C LYS A 813 23.53 -18.53 -11.18
N GLN A 814 23.45 -19.22 -12.32
CA GLN A 814 22.26 -19.94 -12.79
C GLN A 814 21.89 -21.17 -11.95
N ASN A 815 22.81 -21.69 -11.13
CA ASN A 815 22.52 -22.85 -10.26
C ASN A 815 21.74 -22.47 -9.00
N LEU A 816 21.66 -21.18 -8.64
CA LEU A 816 20.98 -20.73 -7.44
C LEU A 816 19.46 -20.97 -7.50
N TYR A 817 18.81 -20.64 -8.61
CA TYR A 817 17.34 -20.70 -8.68
C TYR A 817 16.79 -22.14 -8.64
N PRO A 818 17.34 -23.12 -9.38
CA PRO A 818 16.90 -24.52 -9.25
C PRO A 818 17.02 -25.06 -7.82
N ILE A 819 18.13 -24.74 -7.15
CA ILE A 819 18.38 -25.08 -5.73
C ILE A 819 17.26 -24.52 -4.85
N LEU A 820 16.94 -23.23 -4.98
CA LEU A 820 15.91 -22.59 -4.17
C LEU A 820 14.51 -23.12 -4.48
N LEU A 821 14.22 -23.44 -5.74
CA LEU A 821 12.94 -24.02 -6.15
C LEU A 821 12.77 -25.45 -5.62
N GLU A 822 13.81 -26.28 -5.63
CA GLU A 822 13.72 -27.65 -5.11
C GLU A 822 13.44 -27.65 -3.60
N ILE A 823 14.02 -26.71 -2.84
CA ILE A 823 13.70 -26.55 -1.41
C ILE A 823 12.19 -26.33 -1.22
N GLU A 824 11.60 -25.41 -1.98
CA GLU A 824 10.18 -25.10 -1.87
C GLU A 824 9.31 -26.24 -2.40
N HIS A 825 9.75 -26.95 -3.45
CA HIS A 825 9.05 -28.13 -3.97
C HIS A 825 8.98 -29.24 -2.92
N SER A 826 10.08 -29.50 -2.20
CA SER A 826 10.10 -30.47 -1.09
C SER A 826 9.17 -30.08 0.06
N ILE A 827 9.12 -28.79 0.41
CA ILE A 827 8.20 -28.30 1.45
C ILE A 827 6.75 -28.44 0.99
N GLU A 828 6.43 -28.05 -0.26
CA GLU A 828 5.08 -28.15 -0.83
C GLU A 828 4.60 -29.62 -0.88
N PHE A 829 5.49 -30.56 -1.21
CA PHE A 829 5.18 -31.98 -1.14
C PHE A 829 4.74 -32.40 0.27
N SER A 830 5.52 -32.04 1.29
CA SER A 830 5.16 -32.33 2.68
C SER A 830 3.85 -31.65 3.09
N LEU A 831 3.62 -30.41 2.64
CA LEU A 831 2.38 -29.69 2.94
C LEU A 831 1.15 -30.38 2.39
N LYS A 832 1.17 -30.84 1.14
CA LYS A 832 0.05 -31.57 0.54
C LYS A 832 -0.33 -32.79 1.36
N TRP A 833 0.66 -33.52 1.88
CA TRP A 833 0.41 -34.65 2.78
C TRP A 833 -0.23 -34.22 4.10
N ILE A 834 0.28 -33.16 4.75
CA ILE A 834 -0.25 -32.67 6.04
C ILE A 834 -1.70 -32.18 5.87
N VAL A 835 -1.97 -31.37 4.86
CA VAL A 835 -3.30 -30.79 4.60
C VAL A 835 -4.33 -31.87 4.35
N ARG A 836 -3.96 -32.98 3.70
CA ARG A 836 -4.87 -34.12 3.47
C ARG A 836 -5.13 -34.93 4.74
N ASN A 837 -4.11 -35.12 5.56
CA ASN A 837 -4.17 -35.97 6.75
C ASN A 837 -4.40 -35.17 8.05
N TYR A 838 -4.83 -33.91 7.96
CA TYR A 838 -4.82 -32.99 9.10
C TYR A 838 -5.66 -33.44 10.30
N HIS A 839 -6.76 -34.16 10.08
CA HIS A 839 -7.58 -34.74 11.17
C HIS A 839 -6.86 -35.88 11.93
N GLN A 840 -5.85 -36.48 11.31
CA GLN A 840 -5.11 -37.62 11.86
C GLN A 840 -3.75 -37.22 12.45
N ILE A 841 -3.36 -35.96 12.29
CA ILE A 841 -2.06 -35.42 12.72
C ILE A 841 -2.29 -34.42 13.85
N ASN A 842 -1.64 -34.66 15.00
CA ASN A 842 -1.58 -33.66 16.04
C ASN A 842 -0.52 -32.60 15.70
N LEU A 843 -0.94 -31.44 15.20
CA LEU A 843 -0.06 -30.35 14.79
C LEU A 843 0.28 -29.43 15.97
N GLU A 844 0.79 -30.00 17.06
CA GLU A 844 1.32 -29.24 18.20
C GLU A 844 2.71 -28.68 17.86
N PRO A 845 2.85 -27.36 17.59
CA PRO A 845 4.08 -26.82 17.02
C PRO A 845 5.29 -27.00 17.94
N PHE A 846 5.12 -26.87 19.25
CA PHE A 846 6.24 -27.01 20.20
C PHE A 846 6.76 -28.45 20.27
N HIS A 847 5.86 -29.43 20.22
CA HIS A 847 6.23 -30.85 20.16
C HIS A 847 7.02 -31.13 18.88
N ILE A 848 6.52 -30.69 17.73
CA ILE A 848 7.19 -30.88 16.45
C ILE A 848 8.55 -30.16 16.42
N LEU A 849 8.63 -28.93 16.94
CA LEU A 849 9.88 -28.16 17.00
C LEU A 849 10.92 -28.75 17.96
N SER A 850 10.54 -29.61 18.91
CA SER A 850 11.50 -30.30 19.79
C SER A 850 12.47 -31.18 19.01
N TYR A 851 12.04 -31.71 17.85
CA TYR A 851 12.86 -32.53 16.96
C TYR A 851 13.86 -31.73 16.12
N LYS A 852 13.81 -30.39 16.15
CA LYS A 852 14.67 -29.52 15.33
C LYS A 852 16.16 -29.85 15.46
N ASN A 853 16.65 -30.07 16.67
CA ASN A 853 18.06 -30.35 16.90
C ASN A 853 18.47 -31.74 16.41
N GLU A 854 17.61 -32.75 16.60
CA GLU A 854 17.84 -34.12 16.13
C GLU A 854 17.87 -34.17 14.59
N ILE A 855 16.90 -33.52 13.93
CA ILE A 855 16.89 -33.36 12.46
C ILE A 855 18.14 -32.62 12.00
N ALA A 856 18.54 -31.57 12.72
CA ALA A 856 19.70 -30.78 12.32
C ALA A 856 21.02 -31.56 12.43
N GLN A 857 21.15 -32.41 13.45
CA GLN A 857 22.28 -33.33 13.62
C GLN A 857 22.28 -34.40 12.51
N PHE A 858 21.12 -34.99 12.22
CA PHE A 858 20.98 -36.00 11.16
C PHE A 858 21.38 -35.47 9.78
N LEU A 859 20.87 -34.29 9.42
CA LEU A 859 21.23 -33.58 8.19
C LEU A 859 22.69 -33.08 8.18
N SER A 860 23.45 -33.36 9.24
CA SER A 860 24.87 -33.05 9.37
C SER A 860 25.17 -31.56 9.21
N PHE A 861 24.37 -30.68 9.83
CA PHE A 861 24.64 -29.23 9.87
C PHE A 861 25.86 -28.85 10.74
N GLU A 862 26.76 -29.79 11.06
CA GLU A 862 27.99 -29.48 11.77
C GLU A 862 28.86 -28.51 10.95
N LYS A 863 29.24 -27.39 11.57
CA LYS A 863 30.11 -26.34 11.00
C LYS A 863 29.55 -25.59 9.78
N GLY A 864 28.23 -25.45 9.64
CA GLY A 864 27.64 -24.46 8.71
C GLY A 864 27.96 -24.72 7.23
N ARG A 865 27.91 -25.98 6.81
CA ARG A 865 28.02 -26.37 5.40
C ARG A 865 26.70 -26.95 4.92
N SER A 866 25.95 -26.17 4.15
CA SER A 866 24.74 -26.60 3.40
C SER A 866 25.00 -27.63 2.29
N GLU A 867 26.24 -28.04 2.05
CA GLU A 867 26.63 -29.03 1.02
C GLU A 867 25.93 -30.39 1.22
N ASN A 868 25.63 -30.78 2.45
CA ASN A 868 24.88 -32.01 2.75
C ASN A 868 23.35 -31.85 2.66
N PHE A 869 22.82 -30.62 2.59
CA PHE A 869 21.36 -30.39 2.59
C PHE A 869 20.69 -31.03 1.36
N PHE A 870 21.32 -30.90 0.19
CA PHE A 870 20.79 -31.47 -1.06
C PHE A 870 20.89 -33.00 -1.11
N LYS A 871 21.86 -33.59 -0.41
CA LYS A 871 21.97 -35.05 -0.29
C LYS A 871 20.73 -35.67 0.37
N TYR A 872 20.05 -34.92 1.23
CA TYR A 872 18.89 -35.37 2.00
C TYR A 872 17.62 -34.58 1.66
N ILE A 873 17.58 -33.89 0.51
CA ILE A 873 16.42 -33.03 0.17
C ILE A 873 15.14 -33.84 -0.06
N ASP A 874 15.25 -35.08 -0.53
CA ASP A 874 14.11 -35.99 -0.65
C ASP A 874 13.60 -36.48 0.70
N LEU A 875 14.46 -36.58 1.71
CA LEU A 875 14.02 -36.89 3.07
C LEU A 875 13.14 -35.79 3.65
N ILE A 876 13.37 -34.53 3.25
CA ILE A 876 12.54 -33.39 3.67
C ILE A 876 11.07 -33.63 3.29
N LYS A 877 10.82 -34.18 2.10
CA LYS A 877 9.46 -34.51 1.60
C LYS A 877 8.68 -35.39 2.60
N PHE A 878 9.38 -36.23 3.36
CA PHE A 878 8.82 -37.19 4.31
C PHE A 878 9.08 -36.86 5.79
N ILE A 879 9.56 -35.66 6.13
CA ILE A 879 9.96 -35.34 7.51
C ILE A 879 8.80 -35.44 8.51
N MET A 880 7.60 -35.01 8.10
CA MET A 880 6.40 -35.10 8.95
C MET A 880 5.89 -36.52 9.10
N LEU A 881 6.05 -37.34 8.05
CA LEU A 881 5.79 -38.77 8.13
C LEU A 881 6.73 -39.42 9.15
N ALA A 882 8.03 -39.08 9.13
CA ALA A 882 9.01 -39.59 10.08
C ALA A 882 8.63 -39.29 11.53
N ILE A 883 8.28 -38.02 11.81
CA ILE A 883 7.83 -37.59 13.15
C ILE A 883 6.58 -38.36 13.56
N ARG A 884 5.65 -38.60 12.64
CA ARG A 884 4.42 -39.34 12.95
C ARG A 884 4.67 -40.82 13.25
N ILE A 885 5.52 -41.47 12.47
CA ILE A 885 5.87 -42.89 12.66
C ILE A 885 6.63 -43.07 13.97
N LYS A 886 7.50 -42.11 14.32
CA LYS A 886 8.19 -42.10 15.62
C LYS A 886 7.23 -42.16 16.80
N GLU A 887 6.01 -41.64 16.70
CA GLU A 887 5.03 -41.69 17.79
C GLU A 887 4.37 -43.07 17.96
N LEU A 888 4.61 -44.02 17.05
CA LEU A 888 3.98 -45.35 17.09
C LEU A 888 4.73 -46.38 17.96
N LYS A 889 6.04 -46.25 18.12
CA LYS A 889 6.93 -47.14 18.90
C LYS A 889 8.11 -46.36 19.48
N GLU A 890 8.83 -46.92 20.44
CA GLU A 890 9.99 -46.29 21.12
C GLU A 890 11.27 -46.21 20.26
N TYR A 891 11.18 -45.82 18.98
CA TYR A 891 12.34 -45.54 18.14
C TYR A 891 12.75 -44.06 18.22
N THR A 892 14.04 -43.77 18.06
CA THR A 892 14.56 -42.40 17.87
C THR A 892 14.13 -41.85 16.51
N LEU A 893 14.08 -40.51 16.34
CA LEU A 893 13.76 -39.94 15.03
C LEU A 893 14.86 -40.28 14.03
N SER A 894 16.11 -40.28 14.47
CA SER A 894 17.25 -40.70 13.64
C SER A 894 17.07 -42.09 13.05
N GLU A 895 16.62 -43.08 13.83
CA GLU A 895 16.36 -44.44 13.34
C GLU A 895 15.23 -44.47 12.29
N ILE A 896 14.14 -43.72 12.51
CA ILE A 896 13.05 -43.61 11.54
C ILE A 896 13.51 -42.91 10.26
N LEU A 897 14.33 -41.86 10.37
CA LEU A 897 14.89 -41.16 9.21
C LEU A 897 15.84 -42.07 8.40
N GLN A 898 16.62 -42.93 9.07
CA GLN A 898 17.44 -43.95 8.40
C GLN A 898 16.58 -44.97 7.67
N LEU A 899 15.49 -45.45 8.30
CA LEU A 899 14.54 -46.34 7.66
C LEU A 899 13.92 -45.70 6.41
N LEU A 900 13.48 -44.44 6.49
CA LEU A 900 12.93 -43.75 5.32
C LEU A 900 13.95 -43.58 4.21
N MET A 901 15.21 -43.26 4.53
CA MET A 901 16.29 -43.23 3.54
C MET A 901 16.51 -44.60 2.88
N LEU A 902 16.48 -45.68 3.67
CA LEU A 902 16.58 -47.05 3.16
C LEU A 902 15.43 -47.37 2.22
N ILE A 903 14.18 -47.06 2.59
CA ILE A 903 13.00 -47.25 1.74
C ILE A 903 13.11 -46.44 0.44
N ILE A 904 13.46 -45.16 0.53
CA ILE A 904 13.64 -44.27 -0.63
C ILE A 904 14.66 -44.87 -1.60
N SER A 905 15.82 -45.30 -1.09
CA SER A 905 16.88 -45.89 -1.91
C SER A 905 16.56 -47.28 -2.46
N THR A 906 15.90 -48.13 -1.66
CA THR A 906 15.59 -49.53 -2.02
C THR A 906 14.60 -49.58 -3.18
N PHE A 907 13.59 -48.71 -3.14
CA PHE A 907 12.51 -48.64 -4.13
C PHE A 907 12.71 -47.53 -5.17
N LYS A 908 13.87 -46.86 -5.19
CA LYS A 908 14.19 -45.75 -6.10
C LYS A 908 13.08 -44.68 -6.16
N ILE A 909 12.57 -44.29 -4.99
CA ILE A 909 11.44 -43.36 -4.85
C ILE A 909 11.81 -41.98 -5.39
N ASP A 910 13.05 -41.55 -5.16
CA ASP A 910 13.63 -40.32 -5.71
C ASP A 910 13.61 -40.32 -7.25
N GLU A 911 14.03 -41.43 -7.88
CA GLU A 911 14.00 -41.55 -9.34
C GLU A 911 12.57 -41.52 -9.89
N LEU A 912 11.61 -42.15 -9.19
CA LEU A 912 10.20 -42.13 -9.60
C LEU A 912 9.58 -40.74 -9.46
N LEU A 913 9.89 -40.01 -8.38
CA LEU A 913 9.47 -38.63 -8.20
C LEU A 913 10.10 -37.71 -9.27
N GLN A 914 11.37 -37.93 -9.61
CA GLN A 914 12.03 -37.20 -10.69
C GLN A 914 11.34 -37.46 -12.04
N LEU A 915 11.09 -38.72 -12.39
CA LEU A 915 10.42 -39.10 -13.64
C LEU A 915 9.00 -38.53 -13.71
N LEU A 916 8.27 -38.52 -12.59
CA LEU A 916 6.98 -37.85 -12.50
C LEU A 916 7.14 -36.34 -12.70
N GLY A 917 8.13 -35.70 -12.09
CA GLY A 917 8.37 -34.26 -12.24
C GLY A 917 8.78 -33.83 -13.65
N GLU A 918 9.50 -34.68 -14.38
CA GLU A 918 9.92 -34.46 -15.77
C GLU A 918 8.75 -34.60 -16.76
N PHE A 919 7.67 -35.26 -16.38
CA PHE A 919 6.48 -35.38 -17.21
C PHE A 919 5.75 -34.03 -17.29
N VAL A 920 5.58 -33.52 -18.52
CA VAL A 920 4.80 -32.32 -18.80
C VAL A 920 3.40 -32.74 -19.26
N PRO A 921 2.34 -32.53 -18.47
CA PRO A 921 0.98 -32.88 -18.86
C PRO A 921 0.54 -32.12 -20.10
N LYS A 922 -0.16 -32.81 -21.00
CA LYS A 922 -0.75 -32.18 -22.21
C LYS A 922 -2.10 -31.51 -21.92
N ASP A 923 -2.78 -31.94 -20.87
CA ASP A 923 -4.09 -31.47 -20.46
C ASP A 923 -4.27 -31.61 -18.94
N SER A 924 -5.42 -31.13 -18.44
CA SER A 924 -5.76 -31.20 -17.02
C SER A 924 -5.89 -32.63 -16.49
N ILE A 925 -6.27 -33.59 -17.35
CA ILE A 925 -6.42 -35.01 -16.96
C ILE A 925 -5.04 -35.63 -16.71
N GLY A 926 -4.07 -35.38 -17.58
CA GLY A 926 -2.70 -35.83 -17.39
C GLY A 926 -2.07 -35.26 -16.11
N LYS A 927 -2.39 -34.01 -15.78
CA LYS A 927 -1.93 -33.34 -14.55
C LYS A 927 -2.56 -33.96 -13.30
N GLU A 928 -3.85 -34.28 -13.37
CA GLU A 928 -4.55 -34.97 -12.29
C GLU A 928 -3.98 -36.38 -12.06
N ILE A 929 -3.75 -37.16 -13.12
CA ILE A 929 -3.12 -38.47 -13.02
C ILE A 929 -1.72 -38.36 -12.42
N GLN A 930 -0.90 -37.41 -12.88
CA GLN A 930 0.43 -37.16 -12.31
C GLN A 930 0.36 -36.88 -10.80
N ASN A 931 -0.58 -36.03 -10.35
CA ASN A 931 -0.80 -35.77 -8.92
C ASN A 931 -1.19 -37.04 -8.16
N GLN A 932 -2.09 -37.86 -8.71
CA GLN A 932 -2.50 -39.14 -8.12
C GLN A 932 -1.35 -40.15 -8.03
N LEU A 933 -0.43 -40.17 -9.00
CA LEU A 933 0.75 -41.03 -8.96
C LEU A 933 1.74 -40.60 -7.87
N VAL A 934 1.94 -39.28 -7.71
CA VAL A 934 2.72 -38.72 -6.60
C VAL A 934 2.10 -39.10 -5.25
N GLU A 935 0.77 -39.13 -5.16
CA GLU A 935 0.04 -39.58 -3.97
C GLU A 935 0.23 -41.04 -3.66
N LEU A 936 0.12 -41.90 -4.68
CA LEU A 936 0.32 -43.34 -4.53
C LEU A 936 1.73 -43.64 -4.03
N LEU A 937 2.75 -42.93 -4.53
CA LEU A 937 4.12 -43.01 -4.01
C LEU A 937 4.20 -42.63 -2.54
N ASN A 938 3.59 -41.51 -2.16
CA ASN A 938 3.62 -41.06 -0.78
C ASN A 938 2.89 -42.04 0.16
N TYR A 939 1.76 -42.57 -0.29
CA TYR A 939 1.02 -43.62 0.42
C TYR A 939 1.86 -44.90 0.57
N PHE A 940 2.53 -45.34 -0.49
CA PHE A 940 3.43 -46.49 -0.45
C PHE A 940 4.53 -46.32 0.62
N VAL A 941 5.26 -45.21 0.59
CA VAL A 941 6.31 -44.92 1.58
C VAL A 941 5.73 -44.89 3.00
N THR A 942 4.55 -44.29 3.18
CA THR A 942 3.83 -44.22 4.45
C THR A 942 3.49 -45.61 5.00
N VAL A 943 2.90 -46.48 4.17
CA VAL A 943 2.47 -47.83 4.57
C VAL A 943 3.69 -48.71 4.88
N VAL A 944 4.67 -48.77 3.98
CA VAL A 944 5.87 -49.60 4.17
C VAL A 944 6.63 -49.18 5.43
N ALA A 945 6.87 -47.88 5.62
CA ALA A 945 7.60 -47.41 6.80
C ALA A 945 6.84 -47.72 8.11
N LYS A 946 5.51 -47.54 8.12
CA LYS A 946 4.67 -47.87 9.28
C LYS A 946 4.67 -49.36 9.57
N ASP A 947 4.49 -50.18 8.55
CA ASP A 947 4.41 -51.63 8.69
C ASP A 947 5.74 -52.21 9.14
N VAL A 948 6.87 -51.76 8.56
CA VAL A 948 8.20 -52.18 9.00
C VAL A 948 8.42 -51.85 10.47
N VAL A 949 8.08 -50.64 10.93
CA VAL A 949 8.21 -50.27 12.35
C VAL A 949 7.35 -51.17 13.25
N LEU A 950 6.12 -51.47 12.86
CA LEU A 950 5.23 -52.34 13.64
C LEU A 950 5.70 -53.81 13.63
N TYR A 951 6.18 -54.28 12.49
CA TYR A 951 6.64 -55.63 12.21
C TYR A 951 7.99 -55.96 12.87
N THR A 952 8.91 -55.00 12.93
CA THR A 952 10.27 -55.18 13.47
C THR A 952 10.20 -55.61 14.94
N ARG A 953 10.90 -56.71 15.26
CA ARG A 953 11.01 -57.26 16.61
C ARG A 953 11.92 -56.38 17.46
N ALA A 954 11.71 -56.36 18.78
CA ALA A 954 12.50 -55.53 19.70
C ALA A 954 14.01 -55.85 19.71
N THR A 955 14.41 -57.01 19.19
CA THR A 955 15.81 -57.46 19.11
C THR A 955 16.48 -57.18 17.76
N GLU A 956 15.74 -56.65 16.78
CA GLU A 956 16.18 -56.47 15.39
C GLU A 956 16.34 -54.98 15.07
N THR A 957 17.25 -54.64 14.15
CA THR A 957 17.35 -53.27 13.63
C THR A 957 16.20 -53.00 12.63
N LEU A 958 15.87 -51.73 12.37
CA LEU A 958 14.87 -51.39 11.36
C LEU A 958 15.30 -51.80 9.93
N GLU A 959 16.60 -51.92 9.67
CA GLU A 959 17.13 -52.44 8.41
C GLU A 959 16.84 -53.94 8.27
N ASP A 960 17.09 -54.73 9.32
CA ASP A 960 16.72 -56.15 9.36
C ASP A 960 15.20 -56.32 9.23
N GLY A 961 14.43 -55.46 9.90
CA GLY A 961 12.98 -55.44 9.84
C GLY A 961 12.45 -55.15 8.43
N LEU A 962 13.05 -54.21 7.70
CA LEU A 962 12.70 -53.93 6.30
C LEU A 962 12.99 -55.16 5.41
N LYS A 963 14.13 -55.82 5.61
CA LYS A 963 14.49 -57.02 4.86
C LYS A 963 13.51 -58.16 5.11
N HIS A 964 13.20 -58.46 6.37
CA HIS A 964 12.23 -59.50 6.72
C HIS A 964 10.82 -59.16 6.22
N TYR A 965 10.40 -57.90 6.31
CA TYR A 965 9.13 -57.44 5.76
C TYR A 965 9.04 -57.71 4.25
N MET A 966 10.10 -57.40 3.49
CA MET A 966 10.15 -57.67 2.05
C MET A 966 10.15 -59.17 1.74
N GLU A 967 10.86 -59.99 2.53
CA GLU A 967 10.87 -61.45 2.38
C GLU A 967 9.49 -62.06 2.65
N GLU A 968 8.80 -61.63 3.71
CA GLU A 968 7.44 -62.10 4.05
C GLU A 968 6.42 -61.70 2.99
N LYS A 969 6.48 -60.45 2.53
CA LYS A 969 5.59 -59.92 1.49
C LYS A 969 5.99 -60.33 0.06
N MET A 970 7.08 -61.08 -0.10
CA MET A 970 7.63 -61.50 -1.40
C MET A 970 7.93 -60.33 -2.35
N ILE A 971 8.34 -59.19 -1.80
CA ILE A 971 8.70 -57.99 -2.56
C ILE A 971 10.13 -58.10 -3.06
N ASP A 972 10.35 -58.00 -4.37
CA ASP A 972 11.69 -57.95 -4.98
C ASP A 972 12.00 -56.56 -5.56
N PRO A 973 12.76 -55.71 -4.83
CA PRO A 973 13.14 -54.38 -5.30
C PRO A 973 13.89 -54.38 -6.64
N ASN A 974 14.69 -55.42 -6.93
CA ASN A 974 15.49 -55.47 -8.15
C ASN A 974 14.63 -55.56 -9.41
N ARG A 975 13.48 -56.24 -9.30
CA ARG A 975 12.49 -56.33 -10.37
C ARG A 975 11.95 -54.94 -10.74
N PHE A 976 11.64 -54.12 -9.75
CA PHE A 976 11.17 -52.74 -9.96
C PHE A 976 12.26 -51.83 -10.49
N ASN A 977 13.46 -51.94 -9.94
CA ASN A 977 14.63 -51.17 -10.39
C ASN A 977 14.93 -51.43 -11.87
N THR A 978 14.81 -52.68 -12.32
CA THR A 978 14.94 -53.05 -13.73
C THR A 978 13.84 -52.43 -14.60
N MET A 979 12.60 -52.36 -14.11
CA MET A 979 11.50 -51.71 -14.83
C MET A 979 11.72 -50.20 -14.99
N ILE A 980 12.23 -49.54 -13.95
CA ILE A 980 12.58 -48.10 -13.97
C ILE A 980 13.73 -47.84 -14.97
N GLU A 981 14.78 -48.66 -14.96
CA GLU A 981 15.91 -48.53 -15.89
C GLU A 981 15.51 -48.80 -17.36
N THR A 982 14.65 -49.79 -17.58
CA THR A 982 14.07 -50.08 -18.90
C THR A 982 13.19 -48.92 -19.38
N MET A 983 12.53 -48.21 -18.46
CA MET A 983 11.74 -47.03 -18.80
C MET A 983 12.64 -45.86 -19.19
N LYS A 984 13.70 -45.57 -18.42
CA LYS A 984 14.66 -44.49 -18.70
C LYS A 984 15.39 -44.64 -20.03
N SER A 985 15.67 -45.88 -20.45
CA SER A 985 16.33 -46.17 -21.73
C SER A 985 15.44 -46.01 -22.96
N ASN A 986 14.11 -45.88 -22.79
CA ASN A 986 13.17 -45.65 -23.88
C ASN A 986 12.82 -44.15 -23.99
N ALA A 987 12.97 -43.57 -25.17
CA ALA A 987 12.79 -42.13 -25.44
C ALA A 987 11.36 -41.57 -25.24
N SER A 988 10.40 -42.40 -24.81
CA SER A 988 9.01 -42.02 -24.54
C SER A 988 8.53 -42.64 -23.21
N SER A 989 8.94 -42.04 -22.11
CA SER A 989 8.39 -42.27 -20.78
C SER A 989 6.96 -41.71 -20.70
N ASP A 990 5.96 -42.51 -21.06
CA ASP A 990 4.55 -42.11 -20.92
C ASP A 990 4.01 -42.41 -19.51
N LEU A 991 3.12 -41.55 -19.03
CA LEU A 991 2.50 -41.59 -17.70
C LEU A 991 1.88 -42.95 -17.40
N MET A 992 1.33 -43.64 -18.40
CA MET A 992 0.75 -44.98 -18.28
C MET A 992 1.75 -46.04 -17.77
N ARG A 993 3.03 -45.96 -18.16
CA ARG A 993 4.06 -46.90 -17.67
C ARG A 993 4.42 -46.62 -16.20
N LEU A 994 4.48 -45.34 -15.81
CA LEU A 994 4.63 -44.95 -14.40
C LEU A 994 3.43 -45.42 -13.59
N THR A 995 2.22 -45.25 -14.11
CA THR A 995 1.00 -45.79 -13.51
C THR A 995 1.10 -47.28 -13.28
N TYR A 996 1.57 -48.06 -14.26
CA TYR A 996 1.74 -49.50 -14.10
C TYR A 996 2.79 -49.87 -13.05
N ILE A 997 3.96 -49.23 -13.07
CA ILE A 997 5.04 -49.46 -12.09
C ILE A 997 4.55 -49.18 -10.66
N LEU A 998 3.89 -48.04 -10.46
CA LEU A 998 3.42 -47.60 -9.14
C LEU A 998 2.29 -48.47 -8.60
N HIS A 999 1.31 -48.84 -9.43
CA HIS A 999 0.27 -49.77 -8.99
C HIS A 999 0.83 -51.15 -8.64
N LYS A 1000 1.84 -51.62 -9.38
CA LYS A 1000 2.49 -52.90 -9.07
C LYS A 1000 3.28 -52.86 -7.77
N LEU A 1001 4.02 -51.76 -7.52
CA LEU A 1001 4.67 -51.51 -6.23
C LEU A 1001 3.65 -51.54 -5.08
N LEU A 1002 2.50 -50.88 -5.25
CA LEU A 1002 1.46 -50.83 -4.24
C LEU A 1002 0.83 -52.20 -3.97
N LEU A 1003 0.55 -52.97 -5.03
CA LEU A 1003 -0.03 -54.32 -4.95
C LEU A 1003 0.90 -55.34 -4.26
N GLU A 1004 2.21 -55.19 -4.40
CA GLU A 1004 3.17 -56.07 -3.73
C GLU A 1004 3.40 -55.68 -2.25
N ALA A 1005 3.13 -54.42 -1.87
CA ALA A 1005 3.29 -53.94 -0.48
C ALA A 1005 2.04 -54.08 0.41
N VAL A 1006 0.84 -53.88 -0.15
CA VAL A 1006 -0.44 -54.02 0.56
C VAL A 1006 -0.86 -55.48 0.59
#